data_AF-A0A1A8D4H9-F1
#
_entry.id   AF-A0A1A8D4H9-F1
#
_cell.length_a   1.000
_cell.length_b   1.000
_cell.length_c   1.000
_cell.angle_alpha   90.00
_cell.angle_beta   90.00
_cell.angle_gamma   90.00
#
_symmetry.space_group_name_H-M   'P 1'
#
loop_
_entity.id
_entity.type
_entity.pdbx_description
1 polymer ?
#
loop_
_entity_poly.entity_id
_entity_poly.type
_entity_poly.pdbx_seq_one_letter_code
_entity_poly.pdbx_strand_id
1 'polypeptide(L)'
;MSSSSSPASVQMDEVRQKARSVLSSSGSAQDVKADIQTMAAIALHVSEKYRHLPAETMLRENTENRPRPEVLESLGKLVKALSILEKYGCNLTSPTRPRYWRSVKHNNPVFRTTVDAIKGGRRVLFLYGYTNQQIDGLSFPEEVTEPNIETVAAVTLEVMTLRSEVDMLLKGTHPHPEPFSDIIPLIIQQNVPPKGSVVNGPADKEQEEKPQVPPPLAKPSPMPRTPPKPAAASPAVGECSLCGTTSCLVCSSCNNQHFCVACDDLFHRHPSRADHRRDTIQKTSAETCGICGTTAVHSQCPSCVKRLCLNCDRLFHSHPDRKGHSRTIVGPASRAPSLSQTSWDCSHCTTVNEMRAVLCTTCERPRLATAAVPDSSIPTSPNSEWQCKSCTVLNQGSSILCEVCERPRLATRPPVTPALSSFQSEPNSAAKWTCQFCTFVNTQPSPTCEMCRLSCKDSAGVSLPQSLLQVSSSATAEPPPLGGRPKPKPRVGMDLKRQQMMKDDGLKLIQQIREAEKRGVSPEEVYAALCMCGGSNPCDWLTSELPHLLDEICAMAASVQLNYRAGNAGVEPAVERDVGNGGMKPSRAEAKLAWLAAGGDTDRAVRQLLRDRRVKMKELHSLGFLDVTRCEEALRQSGGEVKGALSLLQRPLVEPFHQHIWMDQPEPPIDPKHADKLRTCRRLLALYDLPSWGRCELVLSLLQEPDVTCSLEDVVHAVKQSHDRDFIRRLLINECPCCLSIFPHSKMQSLTSCQCSVCHECFGQHFTIAVRDKHIRDM
;
A
#
# COMPACT_ATOMS: atom_id res chain seq x y z
N MET A 1 -38.85 -37.19 -3.36
CA MET A 1 -37.75 -38.18 -3.35
C MET A 1 -36.71 -37.64 -2.39
N SER A 2 -36.62 -38.25 -1.20
CA SER A 2 -35.77 -37.80 -0.10
C SER A 2 -34.31 -38.12 -0.43
N SER A 3 -33.52 -37.10 -0.75
CA SER A 3 -32.09 -37.23 -0.99
C SER A 3 -31.42 -37.74 0.28
N SER A 4 -30.93 -38.98 0.28
CA SER A 4 -30.08 -39.50 1.35
C SER A 4 -28.80 -38.66 1.36
N SER A 5 -28.67 -37.73 2.31
CA SER A 5 -27.45 -36.96 2.52
C SER A 5 -26.29 -37.92 2.80
N SER A 6 -25.16 -37.75 2.12
CA SER A 6 -23.98 -38.56 2.39
C SER A 6 -23.50 -38.32 3.83
N PRO A 7 -22.89 -39.30 4.52
CA PRO A 7 -22.36 -39.11 5.86
C PRO A 7 -21.41 -37.90 5.97
N ALA A 8 -20.62 -37.64 4.91
CA ALA A 8 -19.74 -36.48 4.81
C ALA A 8 -20.52 -35.15 4.70
N SER A 9 -21.66 -35.14 3.99
CA SER A 9 -22.54 -33.98 3.87
C SER A 9 -23.20 -33.62 5.22
N VAL A 10 -23.65 -34.64 5.97
CA VAL A 10 -24.20 -34.48 7.33
C VAL A 10 -23.13 -33.94 8.29
N GLN A 11 -21.94 -34.55 8.30
CA GLN A 11 -20.82 -34.10 9.13
C GLN A 11 -20.43 -32.65 8.79
N MET A 12 -20.40 -32.29 7.50
CA MET A 12 -20.12 -30.93 7.06
C MET A 12 -21.15 -29.93 7.58
N ASP A 13 -22.43 -30.30 7.58
CA ASP A 13 -23.50 -29.45 8.10
C ASP A 13 -23.45 -29.24 9.60
N GLU A 14 -23.16 -30.29 10.38
CA GLU A 14 -22.99 -30.19 11.82
C GLU A 14 -21.84 -29.25 12.20
N VAL A 15 -20.66 -29.43 11.58
CA VAL A 15 -19.49 -28.57 11.83
C VAL A 15 -19.76 -27.15 11.37
N ARG A 16 -20.38 -26.96 10.20
CA ARG A 16 -20.74 -25.63 9.67
C ARG A 16 -21.71 -24.90 10.60
N GLN A 17 -22.73 -25.57 11.12
CA GLN A 17 -23.71 -24.97 12.02
C GLN A 17 -23.07 -24.56 13.36
N LYS A 18 -22.22 -25.43 13.92
CA LYS A 18 -21.46 -25.12 15.14
C LYS A 18 -20.53 -23.91 14.94
N ALA A 19 -19.70 -23.94 13.89
CA ALA A 19 -18.76 -22.85 13.59
C ALA A 19 -19.49 -21.53 13.33
N ARG A 20 -20.65 -21.58 12.67
CA ARG A 20 -21.46 -20.40 12.38
C ARG A 20 -21.97 -19.77 13.66
N SER A 21 -22.50 -20.56 14.59
CA SER A 21 -22.96 -20.04 15.89
C SER A 21 -21.82 -19.35 16.65
N VAL A 22 -20.62 -19.93 16.65
CA VAL A 22 -19.44 -19.37 17.34
C VAL A 22 -18.96 -18.07 16.67
N LEU A 23 -18.90 -18.04 15.33
CA LEU A 23 -18.46 -16.86 14.58
C LEU A 23 -19.47 -15.71 14.67
N SER A 24 -20.77 -16.01 14.59
CA SER A 24 -21.85 -15.02 14.78
C SER A 24 -21.76 -14.30 16.13
N SER A 25 -21.24 -14.95 17.17
CA SER A 25 -21.11 -14.36 18.51
C SER A 25 -19.74 -13.73 18.80
N SER A 26 -18.64 -14.33 18.32
CA SER A 26 -17.28 -13.91 18.66
C SER A 26 -16.70 -12.92 17.67
N GLY A 27 -17.04 -13.06 16.38
CA GLY A 27 -16.33 -12.42 15.27
C GLY A 27 -14.84 -12.76 15.18
N SER A 28 -14.37 -13.83 15.86
CA SER A 28 -12.96 -14.22 15.94
C SER A 28 -12.67 -15.41 15.02
N ALA A 29 -11.74 -15.22 14.10
CA ALA A 29 -11.24 -16.30 13.24
C ALA A 29 -10.51 -17.41 14.02
N GLN A 30 -9.93 -17.09 15.19
CA GLN A 30 -9.21 -18.10 15.99
C GLN A 30 -10.17 -19.10 16.63
N ASP A 31 -11.37 -18.65 17.01
CA ASP A 31 -12.34 -19.45 17.77
C ASP A 31 -12.92 -20.58 16.89
N VAL A 32 -13.00 -20.36 15.58
CA VAL A 32 -13.50 -21.33 14.60
C VAL A 32 -12.40 -22.04 13.81
N LYS A 33 -11.12 -21.79 14.12
CA LYS A 33 -9.98 -22.30 13.35
C LYS A 33 -9.97 -23.83 13.22
N ALA A 34 -10.28 -24.54 14.29
CA ALA A 34 -10.33 -26.00 14.30
C ALA A 34 -11.50 -26.54 13.46
N ASP A 35 -12.65 -25.88 13.52
CA ASP A 35 -13.82 -26.25 12.72
C ASP A 35 -13.55 -25.98 11.23
N ILE A 36 -12.87 -24.88 10.86
CA ILE A 36 -12.44 -24.60 9.48
C ILE A 36 -11.46 -25.66 8.95
N GLN A 37 -10.49 -26.09 9.76
CA GLN A 37 -9.58 -27.18 9.36
C GLN A 37 -10.34 -28.48 9.11
N THR A 38 -11.34 -28.77 9.95
CA THR A 38 -12.21 -29.93 9.80
C THR A 38 -13.03 -29.82 8.51
N MET A 39 -13.68 -28.69 8.28
CA MET A 39 -14.45 -28.40 7.06
C MET A 39 -13.60 -28.55 5.79
N ALA A 40 -12.38 -28.00 5.80
CA ALA A 40 -11.46 -28.09 4.67
C ALA A 40 -11.05 -29.55 4.38
N ALA A 41 -10.88 -30.38 5.41
CA ALA A 41 -10.51 -31.79 5.27
C ALA A 41 -11.64 -32.74 4.83
N ILE A 42 -12.91 -32.32 4.85
CA ILE A 42 -14.04 -33.18 4.44
C ILE A 42 -14.06 -33.36 2.90
N ALA A 43 -14.14 -34.60 2.45
CA ALA A 43 -14.22 -34.97 1.03
C ALA A 43 -15.63 -34.72 0.46
N LEU A 44 -15.85 -33.52 -0.09
CA LEU A 44 -17.06 -33.17 -0.83
C LEU A 44 -16.69 -32.47 -2.14
N HIS A 45 -17.58 -32.55 -3.13
CA HIS A 45 -17.44 -31.79 -4.37
C HIS A 45 -17.56 -30.28 -4.08
N VAL A 46 -16.82 -29.44 -4.81
CA VAL A 46 -16.76 -27.99 -4.57
C VAL A 46 -18.16 -27.35 -4.60
N SER A 47 -19.03 -27.76 -5.53
CA SER A 47 -20.41 -27.26 -5.62
C SER A 47 -21.32 -27.66 -4.43
N GLU A 48 -21.03 -28.76 -3.74
CA GLU A 48 -21.79 -29.18 -2.54
C GLU A 48 -21.24 -28.51 -1.27
N LYS A 49 -19.93 -28.25 -1.24
CA LYS A 49 -19.22 -27.71 -0.08
C LYS A 49 -19.44 -26.21 0.11
N TYR A 50 -19.57 -25.46 -0.98
CA TYR A 50 -19.74 -24.01 -1.00
C TYR A 50 -21.15 -23.64 -1.47
N ARG A 51 -21.99 -23.13 -0.56
CA ARG A 51 -23.41 -22.79 -0.82
C ARG A 51 -23.61 -21.33 -1.16
N HIS A 52 -22.79 -20.45 -0.61
CA HIS A 52 -22.91 -19.00 -0.75
C HIS A 52 -21.84 -18.42 -1.67
N LEU A 53 -20.61 -18.91 -1.55
CA LEU A 53 -19.46 -18.49 -2.34
C LEU A 53 -19.42 -19.28 -3.66
N PRO A 54 -19.36 -18.63 -4.84
CA PRO A 54 -19.18 -19.32 -6.12
C PRO A 54 -17.71 -19.76 -6.28
N ALA A 55 -17.26 -20.69 -5.43
CA ALA A 55 -15.88 -21.09 -5.29
C ALA A 55 -15.30 -21.69 -6.58
N GLU A 56 -16.06 -22.55 -7.28
CA GLU A 56 -15.64 -23.12 -8.56
C GLU A 56 -15.35 -22.04 -9.61
N THR A 57 -16.30 -21.12 -9.83
CA THR A 57 -16.14 -20.02 -10.78
C THR A 57 -14.95 -19.13 -10.41
N MET A 58 -14.80 -18.81 -9.11
CA MET A 58 -13.69 -18.01 -8.61
C MET A 58 -12.33 -18.67 -8.87
N LEU A 59 -12.22 -19.98 -8.66
CA LEU A 59 -10.99 -20.72 -8.93
C LEU A 59 -10.70 -20.75 -10.45
N ARG A 60 -11.70 -20.99 -11.30
CA ARG A 60 -11.55 -20.98 -12.77
C ARG A 60 -11.11 -19.61 -13.28
N GLU A 61 -11.83 -18.53 -12.96
CA GLU A 61 -11.55 -17.18 -13.46
C GLU A 61 -10.15 -16.66 -13.09
N ASN A 62 -9.56 -17.18 -12.00
CA ASN A 62 -8.22 -16.81 -11.55
C ASN A 62 -7.12 -17.76 -12.05
N THR A 63 -7.43 -18.89 -12.68
CA THR A 63 -6.44 -19.91 -13.10
C THR A 63 -6.52 -20.32 -14.57
N GLU A 64 -7.65 -20.09 -15.23
CA GLU A 64 -7.91 -20.54 -16.61
C GLU A 64 -6.95 -19.88 -17.63
N ASN A 65 -6.55 -20.65 -18.65
CA ASN A 65 -5.70 -20.23 -19.77
C ASN A 65 -4.31 -19.68 -19.39
N ARG A 66 -3.77 -20.03 -18.21
CA ARG A 66 -2.44 -19.60 -17.74
C ARG A 66 -1.44 -20.75 -17.62
N PRO A 67 -0.13 -20.50 -17.83
CA PRO A 67 0.90 -21.49 -17.60
C PRO A 67 1.06 -21.78 -16.09
N ARG A 68 1.54 -22.98 -15.75
CA ARG A 68 1.65 -23.47 -14.35
C ARG A 68 2.29 -22.47 -13.36
N PRO A 69 3.39 -21.78 -13.67
CA PRO A 69 4.00 -20.83 -12.74
C PRO A 69 3.08 -19.64 -12.41
N GLU A 70 2.36 -19.13 -13.42
CA GLU A 70 1.40 -18.03 -13.24
C GLU A 70 0.16 -18.48 -12.47
N VAL A 71 -0.27 -19.74 -12.64
CA VAL A 71 -1.37 -20.33 -11.86
C VAL A 71 -1.01 -20.39 -10.38
N LEU A 72 0.21 -20.84 -10.04
CA LEU A 72 0.69 -20.87 -8.64
C LEU A 72 0.77 -19.45 -8.04
N GLU A 73 1.27 -18.48 -8.80
CA GLU A 73 1.33 -17.08 -8.36
C GLU A 73 -0.09 -16.51 -8.16
N SER A 74 -1.01 -16.79 -9.09
CA SER A 74 -2.40 -16.33 -9.04
C SER A 74 -3.15 -16.90 -7.84
N LEU A 75 -2.97 -18.20 -7.55
CA LEU A 75 -3.54 -18.81 -6.35
C LEU A 75 -2.90 -18.28 -5.06
N GLY A 76 -1.61 -17.96 -5.07
CA GLY A 76 -0.97 -17.24 -3.98
C GLY A 76 -1.59 -15.87 -3.73
N LYS A 77 -1.95 -15.13 -4.79
CA LYS A 77 -2.71 -13.87 -4.70
C LYS A 77 -4.14 -14.12 -4.19
N LEU A 78 -4.79 -15.20 -4.62
CA LEU A 78 -6.12 -15.60 -4.14
C LEU A 78 -6.13 -15.88 -2.63
N VAL A 79 -5.16 -16.64 -2.10
CA VAL A 79 -5.03 -16.89 -0.65
C VAL A 79 -4.88 -15.58 0.13
N LYS A 80 -4.07 -14.64 -0.37
CA LYS A 80 -3.90 -13.31 0.25
C LYS A 80 -5.20 -12.51 0.23
N ALA A 81 -5.92 -12.49 -0.90
CA ALA A 81 -7.19 -11.79 -1.02
C ALA A 81 -8.28 -12.39 -0.12
N LEU A 82 -8.40 -13.72 -0.05
CA LEU A 82 -9.33 -14.42 0.84
C LEU A 82 -9.02 -14.14 2.31
N SER A 83 -7.74 -13.99 2.69
CA SER A 83 -7.35 -13.56 4.06
C SER A 83 -7.87 -12.17 4.41
N ILE A 84 -7.85 -11.23 3.46
CA ILE A 84 -8.42 -9.90 3.67
C ILE A 84 -9.96 -9.95 3.72
N LEU A 85 -10.59 -10.74 2.85
CA LEU A 85 -12.05 -10.94 2.84
C LEU A 85 -12.56 -11.64 4.11
N GLU A 86 -11.79 -12.59 4.66
CA GLU A 86 -12.03 -13.19 5.98
C GLU A 86 -12.07 -12.10 7.06
N LYS A 87 -11.10 -11.18 7.07
CA LYS A 87 -11.08 -10.04 8.03
C LYS A 87 -12.29 -9.13 7.89
N TYR A 88 -12.73 -8.83 6.66
CA TYR A 88 -13.97 -8.04 6.45
C TYR A 88 -15.19 -8.74 7.05
N GLY A 89 -15.30 -10.05 6.85
CA GLY A 89 -16.35 -10.88 7.42
C GLY A 89 -16.35 -10.88 8.95
N CYS A 90 -15.20 -11.21 9.55
CA CYS A 90 -15.00 -11.21 11.01
C CYS A 90 -15.32 -9.86 11.65
N ASN A 91 -14.92 -8.76 11.01
CA ASN A 91 -15.22 -7.40 11.47
C ASN A 91 -16.72 -7.11 11.51
N LEU A 92 -17.50 -7.65 10.57
CA LEU A 92 -18.94 -7.45 10.49
C LEU A 92 -19.70 -8.32 11.50
N THR A 93 -19.18 -9.51 11.83
CA THR A 93 -19.71 -10.39 12.87
C THR A 93 -19.27 -10.02 14.30
N SER A 94 -18.27 -9.15 14.45
CA SER A 94 -17.75 -8.75 15.76
C SER A 94 -18.76 -7.92 16.56
N PRO A 95 -18.90 -8.14 17.88
CA PRO A 95 -19.67 -7.26 18.76
C PRO A 95 -19.17 -5.80 18.76
N THR A 96 -17.87 -5.59 18.50
CA THR A 96 -17.20 -4.28 18.48
C THR A 96 -16.82 -3.84 17.07
N ARG A 97 -17.83 -3.74 16.18
CA ARG A 97 -17.65 -3.35 14.77
C ARG A 97 -16.83 -2.05 14.61
N PRO A 98 -15.89 -2.00 13.65
CA PRO A 98 -15.15 -0.77 13.33
C PRO A 98 -16.08 0.38 12.90
N ARG A 99 -15.81 1.63 13.32
CA ARG A 99 -16.70 2.79 13.06
C ARG A 99 -17.11 2.99 11.60
N TYR A 100 -16.26 2.62 10.64
CA TYR A 100 -16.51 2.80 9.21
C TYR A 100 -16.85 1.50 8.48
N TRP A 101 -17.35 0.48 9.19
CA TRP A 101 -17.70 -0.83 8.64
C TRP A 101 -18.66 -0.77 7.45
N ARG A 102 -19.46 0.30 7.34
CA ARG A 102 -20.49 0.47 6.30
C ARG A 102 -19.95 0.68 4.89
N SER A 103 -18.66 0.96 4.73
CA SER A 103 -18.09 1.28 3.41
C SER A 103 -16.70 0.68 3.20
N VAL A 104 -16.42 0.27 1.97
CA VAL A 104 -15.11 -0.19 1.49
C VAL A 104 -14.72 0.68 0.30
N LYS A 105 -13.61 1.41 0.42
CA LYS A 105 -13.15 2.32 -0.64
C LYS A 105 -12.18 1.65 -1.60
N HIS A 106 -12.37 1.85 -2.90
CA HIS A 106 -11.51 1.29 -3.94
C HIS A 106 -10.11 1.93 -3.97
N ASN A 107 -9.98 3.20 -3.56
CA ASN A 107 -8.68 3.87 -3.45
C ASN A 107 -7.79 3.37 -2.29
N ASN A 108 -8.29 2.47 -1.43
CA ASN A 108 -7.47 1.88 -0.38
C ASN A 108 -6.37 1.01 -1.00
N PRO A 109 -5.07 1.30 -0.78
CA PRO A 109 -3.98 0.56 -1.40
C PRO A 109 -4.01 -0.93 -1.11
N VAL A 110 -4.40 -1.34 0.11
CA VAL A 110 -4.50 -2.76 0.51
C VAL A 110 -5.60 -3.43 -0.29
N PHE A 111 -6.77 -2.82 -0.39
CA PHE A 111 -7.88 -3.34 -1.18
C PHE A 111 -7.47 -3.51 -2.66
N ARG A 112 -6.85 -2.48 -3.23
CA ARG A 112 -6.46 -2.44 -4.65
C ARG A 112 -5.43 -3.51 -5.03
N THR A 113 -4.46 -3.77 -4.16
CA THR A 113 -3.39 -4.76 -4.44
C THR A 113 -3.75 -6.19 -4.06
N THR A 114 -4.84 -6.41 -3.32
CA THR A 114 -5.26 -7.74 -2.86
C THR A 114 -6.63 -8.14 -3.41
N VAL A 115 -7.72 -7.62 -2.83
CA VAL A 115 -9.10 -8.01 -3.15
C VAL A 115 -9.49 -7.61 -4.58
N ASP A 116 -9.05 -6.42 -5.03
CA ASP A 116 -9.33 -5.94 -6.40
C ASP A 116 -8.43 -6.56 -7.46
N ALA A 117 -7.32 -7.18 -7.03
CA ALA A 117 -6.37 -7.84 -7.91
C ALA A 117 -6.84 -9.24 -8.36
N ILE A 118 -7.89 -9.79 -7.73
CA ILE A 118 -8.46 -11.11 -8.06
C ILE A 118 -9.84 -10.98 -8.70
N LYS A 119 -10.20 -11.92 -9.58
CA LYS A 119 -11.56 -12.02 -10.10
C LYS A 119 -12.49 -12.58 -9.03
N GLY A 120 -13.65 -11.96 -8.87
CA GLY A 120 -14.65 -12.32 -7.86
C GLY A 120 -14.47 -11.68 -6.48
N GLY A 121 -13.37 -10.97 -6.19
CA GLY A 121 -13.15 -10.36 -4.86
C GLY A 121 -14.23 -9.36 -4.44
N ARG A 122 -14.67 -8.48 -5.36
CA ARG A 122 -15.80 -7.56 -5.11
C ARG A 122 -17.12 -8.29 -4.87
N ARG A 123 -17.36 -9.43 -5.55
CA ARG A 123 -18.61 -10.21 -5.41
C ARG A 123 -18.75 -10.75 -3.98
N VAL A 124 -17.65 -11.08 -3.31
CA VAL A 124 -17.68 -11.50 -1.89
C VAL A 124 -18.12 -10.34 -0.99
N LEU A 125 -17.71 -9.10 -1.27
CA LEU A 125 -18.20 -7.94 -0.54
C LEU A 125 -19.71 -7.71 -0.76
N PHE A 126 -20.21 -7.95 -1.98
CA PHE A 126 -21.66 -7.95 -2.23
C PHE A 126 -22.38 -9.01 -1.38
N LEU A 127 -21.82 -10.22 -1.24
CA LEU A 127 -22.38 -11.27 -0.39
C LEU A 127 -22.40 -10.90 1.09
N TYR A 128 -21.45 -10.09 1.57
CA TYR A 128 -21.48 -9.54 2.92
C TYR A 128 -22.51 -8.43 3.13
N GLY A 129 -23.08 -7.86 2.06
CA GLY A 129 -24.10 -6.80 2.11
C GLY A 129 -23.65 -5.43 1.62
N TYR A 130 -22.42 -5.30 1.10
CA TYR A 130 -21.95 -4.06 0.45
C TYR A 130 -22.51 -3.94 -0.97
N THR A 131 -23.83 -3.76 -1.08
CA THR A 131 -24.56 -3.80 -2.36
C THR A 131 -24.72 -2.44 -3.04
N ASN A 132 -24.55 -1.33 -2.31
CA ASN A 132 -24.66 0.01 -2.87
C ASN A 132 -23.33 0.45 -3.50
N GLN A 133 -23.33 0.61 -4.83
CA GLN A 133 -22.14 0.95 -5.59
C GLN A 133 -21.90 2.47 -5.61
N GLN A 134 -20.73 2.89 -5.13
CA GLN A 134 -20.30 4.29 -5.08
C GLN A 134 -19.16 4.54 -6.08
N ILE A 135 -18.93 5.82 -6.41
CA ILE A 135 -17.88 6.25 -7.36
C ILE A 135 -16.48 5.74 -6.92
N ASP A 136 -16.22 5.73 -5.62
CA ASP A 136 -14.93 5.35 -5.04
C ASP A 136 -15.04 4.14 -4.08
N GLY A 137 -16.05 3.26 -4.24
CA GLY A 137 -16.19 2.12 -3.34
C GLY A 137 -17.50 1.35 -3.41
N LEU A 138 -17.68 0.45 -2.44
CA LEU A 138 -18.93 -0.23 -2.14
C LEU A 138 -19.37 0.13 -0.72
N SER A 139 -20.68 0.21 -0.51
CA SER A 139 -21.25 0.54 0.79
C SER A 139 -22.50 -0.29 1.08
N PHE A 140 -22.85 -0.42 2.35
CA PHE A 140 -24.17 -0.88 2.74
C PHE A 140 -25.22 0.16 2.32
N PRO A 141 -26.41 -0.26 1.85
CA PRO A 141 -27.54 0.65 1.63
C PRO A 141 -27.89 1.45 2.90
N GLU A 142 -28.43 2.66 2.74
CA GLU A 142 -28.70 3.58 3.85
C GLU A 142 -29.76 3.02 4.82
N GLU A 143 -30.71 2.25 4.29
CA GLU A 143 -31.78 1.58 5.00
C GLU A 143 -31.31 0.42 5.90
N VAL A 144 -30.13 -0.15 5.65
CA VAL A 144 -29.59 -1.26 6.43
C VAL A 144 -28.83 -0.70 7.63
N THR A 145 -29.40 -0.76 8.83
CA THR A 145 -28.75 -0.26 10.06
C THR A 145 -27.68 -1.22 10.59
N GLU A 146 -27.89 -2.53 10.45
CA GLU A 146 -26.98 -3.58 10.89
C GLU A 146 -26.78 -4.66 9.82
N PRO A 147 -25.59 -5.28 9.72
CA PRO A 147 -25.38 -6.36 8.78
C PRO A 147 -26.16 -7.60 9.22
N ASN A 148 -26.56 -8.43 8.27
CA ASN A 148 -27.13 -9.74 8.57
C ASN A 148 -26.01 -10.68 9.05
N ILE A 149 -25.79 -10.71 10.37
CA ILE A 149 -24.69 -11.44 11.03
C ILE A 149 -24.68 -12.91 10.60
N GLU A 150 -25.86 -13.52 10.52
CA GLU A 150 -26.05 -14.91 10.13
C GLU A 150 -25.57 -15.20 8.70
N THR A 151 -25.92 -14.34 7.74
CA THR A 151 -25.44 -14.45 6.36
C THR A 151 -23.94 -14.15 6.26
N VAL A 152 -23.47 -13.11 6.95
CA VAL A 152 -22.05 -12.75 6.95
C VAL A 152 -21.21 -13.89 7.50
N ALA A 153 -21.56 -14.46 8.66
CA ALA A 153 -20.85 -15.58 9.26
C ALA A 153 -20.81 -16.79 8.31
N ALA A 154 -21.93 -17.13 7.66
CA ALA A 154 -21.96 -18.23 6.69
C ALA A 154 -21.00 -18.01 5.51
N VAL A 155 -21.00 -16.81 4.91
CA VAL A 155 -20.08 -16.45 3.82
C VAL A 155 -18.62 -16.44 4.30
N THR A 156 -18.37 -15.93 5.50
CA THR A 156 -17.01 -15.87 6.07
C THR A 156 -16.42 -17.24 6.32
N LEU A 157 -17.21 -18.19 6.84
CA LEU A 157 -16.76 -19.58 7.02
C LEU A 157 -16.37 -20.22 5.68
N GLU A 158 -17.13 -19.98 4.62
CA GLU A 158 -16.81 -20.46 3.27
C GLU A 158 -15.54 -19.80 2.73
N VAL A 159 -15.35 -18.49 2.93
CA VAL A 159 -14.11 -17.79 2.57
C VAL A 159 -12.89 -18.36 3.29
N MET A 160 -13.01 -18.63 4.60
CA MET A 160 -11.97 -19.24 5.44
C MET A 160 -11.64 -20.67 4.99
N THR A 161 -12.68 -21.46 4.70
CA THR A 161 -12.54 -22.84 4.22
C THR A 161 -11.82 -22.87 2.87
N LEU A 162 -12.24 -22.02 1.92
CA LEU A 162 -11.60 -21.94 0.60
C LEU A 162 -10.14 -21.47 0.70
N ARG A 163 -9.85 -20.50 1.57
CA ARG A 163 -8.48 -20.06 1.83
C ARG A 163 -7.61 -21.21 2.32
N SER A 164 -8.13 -22.01 3.26
CA SER A 164 -7.42 -23.16 3.82
C SER A 164 -7.21 -24.26 2.78
N GLU A 165 -8.21 -24.58 1.98
CA GLU A 165 -8.10 -25.60 0.93
C GLU A 165 -7.09 -25.19 -0.15
N VAL A 166 -7.14 -23.96 -0.65
CA VAL A 166 -6.19 -23.47 -1.67
C VAL A 166 -4.76 -23.42 -1.11
N ASP A 167 -4.56 -23.02 0.14
CA ASP A 167 -3.25 -23.05 0.79
C ASP A 167 -2.69 -24.49 0.94
N MET A 168 -3.54 -25.45 1.32
CA MET A 168 -3.17 -26.87 1.37
C MET A 168 -2.88 -27.45 -0.03
N LEU A 169 -3.62 -27.05 -1.06
CA LEU A 169 -3.38 -27.45 -2.45
C LEU A 169 -2.02 -26.90 -2.95
N LEU A 170 -1.71 -25.64 -2.66
CA LEU A 170 -0.42 -25.02 -2.99
C LEU A 170 0.77 -25.71 -2.31
N LYS A 171 0.57 -26.20 -1.08
CA LYS A 171 1.58 -26.93 -0.30
C LYS A 171 1.63 -28.43 -0.62
N GLY A 172 0.70 -28.94 -1.42
CA GLY A 172 0.58 -30.38 -1.70
C GLY A 172 0.15 -31.23 -0.50
N THR A 173 -0.44 -30.63 0.54
CA THR A 173 -0.84 -31.30 1.79
C THR A 173 -2.34 -31.54 1.89
N HIS A 174 -3.10 -31.29 0.82
CA HIS A 174 -4.56 -31.42 0.82
C HIS A 174 -5.00 -32.90 0.95
N PRO A 175 -5.86 -33.28 1.92
CA PRO A 175 -6.26 -34.67 2.12
C PRO A 175 -6.99 -35.30 0.93
N HIS A 176 -7.79 -34.50 0.22
CA HIS A 176 -8.60 -34.93 -0.92
C HIS A 176 -8.48 -33.94 -2.08
N PRO A 177 -7.43 -34.01 -2.92
CA PRO A 177 -7.25 -33.07 -4.02
C PRO A 177 -8.17 -33.36 -5.22
N GLU A 178 -8.68 -34.59 -5.35
CA GLU A 178 -9.53 -35.05 -6.46
C GLU A 178 -10.71 -34.12 -6.81
N PRO A 179 -11.47 -33.55 -5.85
CA PRO A 179 -12.59 -32.64 -6.18
C PRO A 179 -12.19 -31.35 -6.90
N PHE A 180 -10.90 -31.01 -6.93
CA PHE A 180 -10.36 -29.83 -7.61
C PHE A 180 -9.70 -30.17 -8.95
N SER A 181 -9.61 -31.45 -9.34
CA SER A 181 -8.92 -31.91 -10.57
C SER A 181 -9.44 -31.24 -11.82
N ASP A 182 -10.75 -31.05 -11.89
CA ASP A 182 -11.44 -30.53 -13.08
C ASP A 182 -11.48 -29.00 -13.11
N ILE A 183 -11.06 -28.37 -12.00
CA ILE A 183 -11.08 -26.92 -11.80
C ILE A 183 -9.65 -26.37 -11.93
N ILE A 184 -8.66 -27.04 -11.34
CA ILE A 184 -7.24 -26.65 -11.38
C ILE A 184 -6.36 -27.88 -11.73
N PRO A 185 -6.44 -28.37 -12.99
CA PRO A 185 -5.78 -29.62 -13.39
C PRO A 185 -4.25 -29.58 -13.23
N LEU A 186 -3.67 -28.38 -13.42
CA LEU A 186 -2.23 -28.17 -13.45
C LEU A 186 -1.55 -28.39 -12.10
N ILE A 187 -2.25 -28.34 -10.97
CA ILE A 187 -1.62 -28.52 -9.65
C ILE A 187 -1.59 -29.98 -9.23
N ILE A 188 -2.62 -30.74 -9.59
CA ILE A 188 -2.88 -32.09 -9.06
C ILE A 188 -2.05 -33.16 -9.79
N GLN A 189 -1.67 -32.93 -11.05
CA GLN A 189 -0.83 -33.85 -11.84
C GLN A 189 0.60 -34.09 -11.30
N GLN A 190 1.02 -33.45 -10.20
CA GLN A 190 2.32 -33.72 -9.56
C GLN A 190 2.31 -34.85 -8.53
N ASN A 191 1.14 -35.34 -8.08
CA ASN A 191 1.06 -36.31 -6.98
C ASN A 191 0.64 -37.74 -7.39
N VAL A 192 0.55 -38.04 -8.69
CA VAL A 192 0.30 -39.41 -9.18
C VAL A 192 1.54 -39.90 -9.94
N PRO A 193 2.25 -40.96 -9.47
CA PRO A 193 3.29 -41.58 -10.28
C PRO A 193 2.66 -42.21 -11.52
N PRO A 194 3.36 -42.23 -12.68
CA PRO A 194 2.78 -42.72 -13.93
C PRO A 194 2.46 -44.21 -13.80
N LYS A 195 1.17 -44.56 -13.69
CA LYS A 195 0.74 -45.95 -13.87
C LYS A 195 0.96 -46.32 -15.33
N GLY A 196 1.86 -47.28 -15.52
CA GLY A 196 2.27 -47.78 -16.82
C GLY A 196 1.14 -48.41 -17.62
N SER A 197 1.34 -48.32 -18.93
CA SER A 197 0.84 -49.15 -20.03
C SER A 197 -0.30 -50.12 -19.71
N VAL A 198 -1.41 -49.87 -20.39
CA VAL A 198 -2.48 -50.78 -20.78
C VAL A 198 -1.96 -52.20 -21.06
N VAL A 199 -2.48 -53.19 -20.33
CA VAL A 199 -2.63 -54.57 -20.80
C VAL A 199 -4.03 -55.02 -20.41
N ASN A 200 -4.74 -55.52 -21.42
CA ASN A 200 -6.08 -56.10 -21.32
C ASN A 200 -6.11 -57.27 -20.33
N GLY A 201 -7.10 -57.30 -19.43
CA GLY A 201 -7.66 -58.55 -18.89
C GLY A 201 -8.75 -59.09 -19.83
N PRO A 202 -9.34 -60.29 -19.60
CA PRO A 202 -9.65 -60.81 -18.27
C PRO A 202 -9.52 -62.34 -18.04
N ALA A 203 -9.58 -62.75 -16.77
CA ALA A 203 -10.48 -63.80 -16.20
C ALA A 203 -9.83 -64.75 -15.17
N ASP A 204 -10.52 -64.85 -14.02
CA ASP A 204 -10.74 -65.95 -13.06
C ASP A 204 -9.60 -66.60 -12.25
N LYS A 205 -9.74 -66.52 -10.91
CA LYS A 205 -9.96 -67.62 -9.94
C LYS A 205 -9.35 -67.36 -8.54
N GLU A 206 -10.27 -67.25 -7.57
CA GLU A 206 -10.37 -67.96 -6.27
C GLU A 206 -9.25 -68.03 -5.22
N GLN A 207 -9.75 -67.97 -3.96
CA GLN A 207 -9.26 -68.49 -2.67
C GLN A 207 -8.26 -67.64 -1.84
N GLU A 208 -8.72 -67.11 -0.69
CA GLU A 208 -8.65 -67.67 0.70
C GLU A 208 -7.30 -67.26 1.34
N GLU A 209 -7.13 -66.69 2.53
CA GLU A 209 -7.83 -66.83 3.82
C GLU A 209 -7.40 -65.66 4.76
N LYS A 210 -8.08 -65.54 5.90
CA LYS A 210 -8.09 -64.41 6.86
C LYS A 210 -7.07 -64.65 8.03
N PRO A 211 -7.20 -63.99 9.21
CA PRO A 211 -6.47 -62.83 9.76
C PRO A 211 -5.52 -63.14 10.95
N GLN A 212 -4.85 -62.12 11.53
CA GLN A 212 -4.98 -61.72 12.95
C GLN A 212 -3.96 -60.64 13.41
N VAL A 213 -4.35 -59.94 14.47
CA VAL A 213 -3.83 -58.71 15.13
C VAL A 213 -3.47 -59.11 16.61
N PRO A 214 -3.13 -58.21 17.57
CA PRO A 214 -1.95 -57.38 17.95
C PRO A 214 -1.27 -57.94 19.26
N PRO A 215 -0.78 -57.21 20.33
CA PRO A 215 -0.22 -55.85 20.61
C PRO A 215 1.16 -55.92 21.39
N PRO A 216 1.54 -55.08 22.41
CA PRO A 216 2.29 -53.82 22.29
C PRO A 216 3.51 -53.60 23.26
N LEU A 217 4.10 -52.39 23.17
CA LEU A 217 4.75 -51.53 24.21
C LEU A 217 6.29 -51.49 24.46
N ALA A 218 6.76 -50.23 24.59
CA ALA A 218 7.88 -49.64 25.35
C ALA A 218 9.27 -49.38 24.70
N LYS A 219 9.77 -48.14 24.92
CA LYS A 219 11.07 -47.54 24.52
C LYS A 219 12.22 -48.04 25.43
N PRO A 220 13.54 -47.96 25.05
CA PRO A 220 14.33 -46.71 25.21
C PRO A 220 15.48 -46.49 24.17
N SER A 221 16.01 -45.25 24.11
CA SER A 221 17.26 -44.81 23.43
C SER A 221 18.52 -45.47 24.05
N PRO A 222 19.73 -45.56 23.40
CA PRO A 222 20.53 -44.42 22.89
C PRO A 222 21.45 -44.65 21.64
N MET A 223 21.68 -43.56 20.87
CA MET A 223 22.91 -43.08 20.13
C MET A 223 23.88 -44.03 19.33
N PRO A 224 24.64 -43.50 18.33
CA PRO A 224 24.65 -44.05 16.96
C PRO A 224 26.00 -44.61 16.46
N ARG A 225 25.93 -45.50 15.46
CA ARG A 225 26.99 -45.75 14.46
C ARG A 225 26.37 -45.89 13.06
N THR A 226 26.91 -45.15 12.11
CA THR A 226 26.71 -45.21 10.62
C THR A 226 27.32 -46.50 10.04
N PRO A 227 27.30 -46.84 8.71
CA PRO A 227 26.86 -46.18 7.44
C PRO A 227 25.97 -47.17 6.57
N PRO A 228 25.75 -47.12 5.21
CA PRO A 228 26.34 -46.33 4.12
C PRO A 228 25.38 -45.73 3.05
N LYS A 229 26.03 -44.99 2.13
CA LYS A 229 25.58 -44.05 1.09
C LYS A 229 25.38 -44.73 -0.29
N PRO A 230 24.48 -44.23 -1.16
CA PRO A 230 24.63 -44.35 -2.61
C PRO A 230 25.05 -43.03 -3.27
N ALA A 231 25.83 -43.15 -4.35
CA ALA A 231 26.52 -42.09 -5.08
C ALA A 231 25.59 -41.23 -5.95
N ALA A 232 25.86 -39.92 -6.00
CA ALA A 232 25.34 -38.98 -6.98
C ALA A 232 26.48 -38.10 -7.52
N ALA A 233 26.37 -37.74 -8.79
CA ALA A 233 27.35 -37.04 -9.62
C ALA A 233 27.85 -35.72 -9.02
N SER A 234 29.11 -35.38 -9.30
CA SER A 234 29.78 -34.14 -8.87
C SER A 234 29.20 -32.90 -9.58
N PRO A 235 28.88 -31.80 -8.87
CA PRO A 235 28.50 -30.54 -9.49
C PRO A 235 29.72 -29.76 -10.02
N ALA A 236 29.52 -28.95 -11.05
CA ALA A 236 30.54 -28.08 -11.62
C ALA A 236 30.92 -26.93 -10.64
N VAL A 237 32.15 -26.44 -10.75
CA VAL A 237 32.73 -25.41 -9.87
C VAL A 237 31.88 -24.13 -9.92
N GLY A 238 31.26 -23.78 -8.78
CA GLY A 238 30.54 -22.51 -8.61
C GLY A 238 29.02 -22.61 -8.43
N GLU A 239 28.44 -23.81 -8.42
CA GLU A 239 27.00 -24.02 -8.20
C GLU A 239 26.67 -24.47 -6.77
N CYS A 240 25.50 -24.07 -6.29
CA CYS A 240 24.99 -24.38 -4.97
C CYS A 240 24.63 -25.87 -4.90
N SER A 241 25.17 -26.57 -3.91
CA SER A 241 25.01 -28.01 -3.73
C SER A 241 23.58 -28.46 -3.39
N LEU A 242 22.66 -27.53 -3.11
CA LEU A 242 21.26 -27.82 -2.78
C LEU A 242 20.27 -27.47 -3.91
N CYS A 243 20.48 -26.36 -4.61
CA CYS A 243 19.53 -25.87 -5.62
C CYS A 243 20.13 -25.67 -7.02
N GLY A 244 21.43 -25.93 -7.20
CA GLY A 244 22.13 -25.78 -8.49
C GLY A 244 22.35 -24.33 -8.97
N THR A 245 21.84 -23.33 -8.25
CA THR A 245 22.05 -21.91 -8.59
C THR A 245 23.45 -21.41 -8.20
N THR A 246 23.88 -20.24 -8.67
CA THR A 246 25.21 -19.70 -8.37
C THR A 246 25.51 -19.63 -6.87
N SER A 247 26.57 -20.31 -6.43
CA SER A 247 27.04 -20.28 -5.06
C SER A 247 27.90 -19.05 -4.79
N CYS A 248 27.78 -18.50 -3.58
CA CYS A 248 28.55 -17.35 -3.11
C CYS A 248 29.20 -17.61 -1.75
N LEU A 249 28.84 -18.71 -1.09
CA LEU A 249 29.32 -19.09 0.24
C LEU A 249 29.87 -20.52 0.19
N VAL A 250 30.95 -20.78 0.92
CA VAL A 250 31.48 -22.13 1.15
C VAL A 250 31.58 -22.38 2.65
N CYS A 251 31.12 -23.55 3.10
CA CYS A 251 31.23 -23.94 4.51
C CYS A 251 32.25 -25.07 4.67
N SER A 252 33.35 -24.76 5.35
CA SER A 252 34.44 -25.71 5.60
C SER A 252 34.05 -26.84 6.56
N SER A 253 33.14 -26.56 7.49
CA SER A 253 32.58 -27.55 8.42
C SER A 253 31.57 -28.50 7.78
N CYS A 254 31.03 -28.16 6.61
CA CYS A 254 30.07 -28.97 5.84
C CYS A 254 30.73 -29.59 4.59
N ASN A 255 31.92 -30.19 4.73
CA ASN A 255 32.65 -30.82 3.62
C ASN A 255 32.93 -29.88 2.43
N ASN A 256 33.24 -28.60 2.70
CA ASN A 256 33.43 -27.56 1.68
C ASN A 256 32.25 -27.42 0.70
N GLN A 257 31.03 -27.67 1.16
CA GLN A 257 29.84 -27.51 0.32
C GLN A 257 29.58 -26.03 0.01
N HIS A 258 29.07 -25.82 -1.20
CA HIS A 258 28.83 -24.51 -1.80
C HIS A 258 27.35 -24.15 -1.66
N PHE A 259 27.06 -22.96 -1.13
CA PHE A 259 25.71 -22.48 -0.89
C PHE A 259 25.46 -21.14 -1.59
N CYS A 260 24.24 -20.95 -2.09
CA CYS A 260 23.70 -19.61 -2.30
C CYS A 260 23.16 -19.09 -0.96
N VAL A 261 23.05 -17.76 -0.78
CA VAL A 261 22.62 -17.15 0.49
C VAL A 261 21.34 -17.78 1.06
N ALA A 262 20.32 -17.98 0.23
CA ALA A 262 19.05 -18.55 0.68
C ALA A 262 19.16 -20.02 1.13
N CYS A 263 20.00 -20.82 0.46
CA CYS A 263 20.22 -22.21 0.83
C CYS A 263 21.12 -22.35 2.05
N ASP A 264 22.06 -21.42 2.23
CA ASP A 264 22.91 -21.32 3.41
C ASP A 264 22.08 -21.07 4.67
N ASP A 265 21.19 -20.07 4.62
CA ASP A 265 20.29 -19.71 5.72
C ASP A 265 19.42 -20.90 6.14
N LEU A 266 18.85 -21.62 5.16
CA LEU A 266 18.01 -22.78 5.43
C LEU A 266 18.79 -23.95 6.02
N PHE A 267 20.01 -24.19 5.54
CA PHE A 267 20.82 -25.33 5.95
C PHE A 267 21.52 -25.12 7.31
N HIS A 268 21.84 -23.87 7.65
CA HIS A 268 22.49 -23.48 8.91
C HIS A 268 21.51 -22.92 9.96
N ARG A 269 20.20 -22.88 9.67
CA ARG A 269 19.14 -22.55 10.67
C ARG A 269 19.08 -23.55 11.83
N HIS A 270 19.58 -24.77 11.64
CA HIS A 270 19.56 -25.80 12.68
C HIS A 270 20.61 -25.49 13.77
N PRO A 271 20.27 -25.56 15.07
CA PRO A 271 21.19 -25.22 16.17
C PRO A 271 22.55 -25.93 16.10
N SER A 272 22.58 -27.17 15.58
CA SER A 272 23.81 -27.95 15.45
C SER A 272 24.74 -27.51 14.30
N ARG A 273 24.33 -26.55 13.47
CA ARG A 273 25.07 -26.07 12.29
C ARG A 273 25.17 -24.54 12.25
N ALA A 274 24.45 -23.83 13.13
CA ALA A 274 24.40 -22.37 13.19
C ALA A 274 25.80 -21.74 13.28
N ASP A 275 26.67 -22.35 14.09
CA ASP A 275 28.02 -21.87 14.38
C ASP A 275 29.08 -22.33 13.36
N HIS A 276 28.69 -22.99 12.28
CA HIS A 276 29.64 -23.39 11.24
C HIS A 276 30.23 -22.16 10.54
N ARG A 277 31.53 -22.21 10.27
CA ARG A 277 32.25 -21.10 9.60
C ARG A 277 31.97 -21.11 8.09
N ARG A 278 31.52 -19.95 7.59
CA ARG A 278 31.09 -19.74 6.19
C ARG A 278 31.96 -18.64 5.55
N ASP A 279 32.74 -18.99 4.54
CA ASP A 279 33.63 -18.06 3.84
C ASP A 279 32.98 -17.63 2.50
N THR A 280 33.10 -16.35 2.11
CA THR A 280 32.51 -15.81 0.88
C THR A 280 33.43 -16.02 -0.33
N ILE A 281 32.90 -16.57 -1.42
CA ILE A 281 33.62 -16.78 -2.68
C ILE A 281 33.66 -15.45 -3.44
N GLN A 282 34.76 -14.71 -3.33
CA GLN A 282 34.94 -13.45 -4.05
C GLN A 282 35.17 -13.69 -5.56
N LYS A 283 34.16 -13.39 -6.38
CA LYS A 283 34.34 -13.17 -7.83
C LYS A 283 34.60 -11.68 -8.05
N THR A 284 35.80 -11.32 -8.49
CA THR A 284 36.12 -9.96 -8.94
C THR A 284 35.42 -9.69 -10.28
N SER A 285 34.18 -9.24 -10.27
CA SER A 285 33.52 -8.72 -11.48
C SER A 285 33.85 -7.24 -11.65
N ALA A 286 34.71 -6.93 -12.62
CA ALA A 286 34.92 -5.55 -13.08
C ALA A 286 33.59 -4.97 -13.62
N GLU A 287 33.26 -3.74 -13.22
CA GLU A 287 32.01 -3.07 -13.59
C GLU A 287 32.01 -2.69 -15.09
N THR A 288 30.95 -3.10 -15.81
CA THR A 288 30.79 -2.88 -17.26
C THR A 288 29.97 -1.63 -17.58
N CYS A 289 30.25 -1.02 -18.74
CA CYS A 289 29.60 0.20 -19.24
C CYS A 289 28.08 0.05 -19.39
N GLY A 290 27.31 0.99 -18.85
CA GLY A 290 25.85 0.99 -18.90
C GLY A 290 25.22 1.36 -20.25
N ILE A 291 26.01 1.55 -21.31
CA ILE A 291 25.51 1.75 -22.68
C ILE A 291 25.89 0.57 -23.58
N CYS A 292 27.18 0.22 -23.66
CA CYS A 292 27.62 -0.87 -24.54
C CYS A 292 27.64 -2.25 -23.86
N GLY A 293 27.57 -2.33 -22.54
CA GLY A 293 27.55 -3.59 -21.77
C GLY A 293 28.84 -4.42 -21.82
N THR A 294 29.81 -4.06 -22.66
CA THR A 294 30.98 -4.91 -22.98
C THR A 294 32.30 -4.34 -22.51
N THR A 295 32.43 -3.02 -22.43
CA THR A 295 33.69 -2.35 -22.06
C THR A 295 33.67 -1.91 -20.60
N ALA A 296 34.81 -1.96 -19.90
CA ALA A 296 34.91 -1.52 -18.51
C ALA A 296 34.51 -0.04 -18.33
N VAL A 297 33.89 0.27 -17.18
CA VAL A 297 33.55 1.65 -16.81
C VAL A 297 34.83 2.47 -16.66
N HIS A 298 34.88 3.61 -17.33
CA HIS A 298 36.00 4.56 -17.27
C HIS A 298 35.57 5.87 -16.60
N SER A 299 34.33 6.31 -16.80
CA SER A 299 33.81 7.55 -16.22
C SER A 299 32.44 7.34 -15.59
N GLN A 300 32.20 8.08 -14.51
CA GLN A 300 30.90 8.22 -13.90
C GLN A 300 30.46 9.68 -14.00
N CYS A 301 29.23 9.89 -14.45
CA CYS A 301 28.58 11.20 -14.43
C CYS A 301 27.47 11.17 -13.37
N PRO A 302 27.65 11.82 -12.21
CA PRO A 302 26.62 11.92 -11.18
C PRO A 302 25.36 12.62 -11.67
N SER A 303 25.52 13.63 -12.55
CA SER A 303 24.42 14.40 -13.14
C SER A 303 23.53 13.54 -14.05
N CYS A 304 24.11 12.58 -14.77
CA CYS A 304 23.37 11.64 -15.63
C CYS A 304 22.99 10.33 -14.92
N VAL A 305 23.58 10.06 -13.74
CA VAL A 305 23.54 8.76 -13.06
C VAL A 305 23.95 7.62 -14.02
N LYS A 306 24.99 7.84 -14.83
CA LYS A 306 25.50 6.86 -15.81
C LYS A 306 26.99 6.57 -15.59
N ARG A 307 27.34 5.30 -15.77
CA ARG A 307 28.72 4.77 -15.68
C ARG A 307 29.10 4.21 -17.04
N LEU A 308 30.00 4.90 -17.73
CA LEU A 308 30.25 4.70 -19.16
C LEU A 308 31.72 4.36 -19.40
N CYS A 309 31.99 3.58 -20.45
CA CYS A 309 33.34 3.47 -20.98
C CYS A 309 33.73 4.77 -21.69
N LEU A 310 35.02 4.95 -21.93
CA LEU A 310 35.57 6.18 -22.51
C LEU A 310 34.87 6.61 -23.81
N ASN A 311 34.55 5.66 -24.68
CA ASN A 311 33.92 5.95 -25.97
C ASN A 311 32.44 6.32 -25.82
N CYS A 312 31.69 5.58 -25.01
CA CYS A 312 30.29 5.88 -24.72
C CYS A 312 30.13 7.20 -23.97
N ASP A 313 31.06 7.54 -23.08
CA ASP A 313 31.07 8.83 -22.38
C ASP A 313 31.23 10.02 -23.33
N ARG A 314 32.21 9.94 -24.24
CA ARG A 314 32.47 10.99 -25.24
C ARG A 314 31.28 11.21 -26.17
N LEU A 315 30.66 10.13 -26.64
CA LEU A 315 29.48 10.22 -27.51
C LEU A 315 28.27 10.75 -26.75
N PHE A 316 28.02 10.26 -25.53
CA PHE A 316 26.87 10.65 -24.72
C PHE A 316 26.95 12.10 -24.22
N HIS A 317 28.15 12.63 -23.98
CA HIS A 317 28.39 14.01 -23.56
C HIS A 317 28.85 14.93 -24.71
N SER A 318 28.65 14.51 -25.97
CA SER A 318 28.86 15.37 -27.15
C SER A 318 27.72 16.39 -27.34
N HIS A 319 26.55 16.14 -26.74
CA HIS A 319 25.36 17.00 -26.82
C HIS A 319 25.55 18.30 -26.00
N PRO A 320 25.14 19.49 -26.50
CA PRO A 320 25.31 20.78 -25.83
C PRO A 320 24.82 20.80 -24.37
N ASP A 321 23.65 20.21 -24.11
CA ASP A 321 23.03 20.15 -22.78
C ASP A 321 23.79 19.29 -21.75
N ARG A 322 24.69 18.42 -22.22
CA ARG A 322 25.39 17.43 -21.36
C ARG A 322 26.89 17.65 -21.31
N LYS A 323 27.42 18.51 -22.19
CA LYS A 323 28.84 18.84 -22.29
C LYS A 323 29.39 19.45 -20.99
N GLY A 324 28.53 20.14 -20.22
CA GLY A 324 28.87 20.76 -18.94
C GLY A 324 28.75 19.86 -17.71
N HIS A 325 28.41 18.58 -17.87
CA HIS A 325 28.27 17.68 -16.72
C HIS A 325 29.63 17.32 -16.11
N SER A 326 29.67 17.26 -14.77
CA SER A 326 30.84 16.79 -14.03
C SER A 326 31.01 15.28 -14.25
N ARG A 327 32.22 14.88 -14.68
CA ARG A 327 32.58 13.50 -15.01
C ARG A 327 33.80 13.09 -14.21
N THR A 328 33.68 12.05 -13.40
CA THR A 328 34.75 11.52 -12.56
C THR A 328 35.36 10.28 -13.23
N ILE A 329 36.68 10.27 -13.39
CA ILE A 329 37.42 9.14 -13.99
C ILE A 329 37.70 8.11 -12.91
N VAL A 330 37.35 6.85 -13.17
CA VAL A 330 37.63 5.72 -12.29
C VAL A 330 38.90 5.04 -12.81
N GLY A 331 40.05 5.32 -12.19
CA GLY A 331 41.35 4.73 -12.53
C GLY A 331 41.89 3.79 -11.43
N PRO A 332 42.79 2.87 -11.76
CA PRO A 332 43.41 1.98 -10.77
C PRO A 332 44.57 2.68 -10.04
N ALA A 333 44.60 2.51 -8.71
CA ALA A 333 45.66 2.83 -7.74
C ALA A 333 45.73 4.26 -7.15
N SER A 334 45.23 4.42 -5.92
CA SER A 334 46.07 4.65 -4.73
C SER A 334 45.28 4.32 -3.46
N ARG A 335 45.85 3.44 -2.61
CA ARG A 335 45.30 3.01 -1.31
C ARG A 335 45.65 4.05 -0.25
N ALA A 336 44.63 4.62 0.42
CA ALA A 336 44.66 4.99 1.84
C ALA A 336 43.20 5.08 2.36
N PRO A 337 42.93 4.78 3.64
CA PRO A 337 41.63 4.26 4.05
C PRO A 337 40.66 5.38 4.42
N SER A 338 39.53 5.46 3.73
CA SER A 338 38.31 6.09 4.25
C SER A 338 37.30 4.98 4.54
N LEU A 339 37.08 4.77 5.84
CA LEU A 339 36.11 3.83 6.38
C LEU A 339 34.71 4.15 5.83
N SER A 340 34.15 3.15 5.18
CA SER A 340 32.77 3.09 4.73
C SER A 340 31.89 2.82 5.95
N GLN A 341 31.19 3.82 6.49
CA GLN A 341 30.14 3.60 7.49
C GLN A 341 28.93 2.94 6.81
N THR A 342 28.99 1.62 6.70
CA THR A 342 27.91 0.77 6.16
C THR A 342 27.33 -0.18 7.20
N SER A 343 27.67 0.01 8.48
CA SER A 343 27.19 -0.81 9.59
C SER A 343 27.06 -0.02 10.90
N TRP A 344 26.20 -0.50 11.80
CA TRP A 344 26.05 -0.01 13.17
C TRP A 344 26.07 -1.17 14.17
N ASP A 345 26.71 -1.00 15.32
CA ASP A 345 26.70 -1.99 16.40
C ASP A 345 25.50 -1.80 17.33
N CYS A 346 24.87 -2.91 17.72
CA CYS A 346 23.78 -2.87 18.69
C CYS A 346 24.32 -2.57 20.09
N SER A 347 23.88 -1.46 20.69
CA SER A 347 24.24 -1.06 22.07
C SER A 347 23.91 -2.09 23.15
N HIS A 348 23.06 -3.08 22.85
CA HIS A 348 22.57 -4.08 23.80
C HIS A 348 23.27 -5.44 23.70
N CYS A 349 23.65 -5.86 22.49
CA CYS A 349 24.26 -7.17 22.25
C CYS A 349 25.50 -7.10 21.36
N THR A 350 25.98 -5.88 21.05
CA THR A 350 27.17 -5.56 20.26
C THR A 350 27.21 -6.13 18.83
N THR A 351 26.11 -6.73 18.37
CA THR A 351 26.01 -7.28 17.02
C THR A 351 26.12 -6.16 16.00
N VAL A 352 27.02 -6.33 15.04
CA VAL A 352 27.23 -5.41 13.92
C VAL A 352 26.16 -5.68 12.86
N ASN A 353 25.27 -4.71 12.68
CA ASN A 353 24.16 -4.74 11.74
C ASN A 353 24.48 -3.86 10.54
N GLU A 354 23.89 -4.17 9.38
CA GLU A 354 24.02 -3.31 8.19
C GLU A 354 23.34 -1.94 8.41
N MET A 355 23.84 -0.87 7.76
CA MET A 355 23.32 0.49 7.93
C MET A 355 21.82 0.63 7.62
N ARG A 356 21.29 -0.21 6.72
CA ARG A 356 19.88 -0.28 6.33
C ARG A 356 19.00 -1.10 7.29
N ALA A 357 19.60 -1.85 8.20
CA ALA A 357 18.87 -2.63 9.19
C ALA A 357 18.35 -1.70 10.30
N VAL A 358 17.04 -1.67 10.48
CA VAL A 358 16.38 -0.83 11.51
C VAL A 358 16.35 -1.54 12.87
N LEU A 359 16.37 -2.88 12.85
CA LEU A 359 16.42 -3.75 14.01
C LEU A 359 17.75 -4.52 14.02
N CYS A 360 18.24 -4.83 15.21
CA CYS A 360 19.39 -5.71 15.35
C CYS A 360 19.04 -7.14 14.91
N THR A 361 19.88 -7.77 14.09
CA THR A 361 19.66 -9.13 13.59
C THR A 361 19.71 -10.20 14.69
N THR A 362 20.35 -9.91 15.83
CA THR A 362 20.49 -10.87 16.95
C THR A 362 19.41 -10.68 18.01
N CYS A 363 19.10 -9.44 18.39
CA CYS A 363 18.19 -9.16 19.52
C CYS A 363 16.90 -8.44 19.13
N GLU A 364 16.71 -8.19 17.83
CA GLU A 364 15.53 -7.54 17.24
C GLU A 364 15.21 -6.14 17.80
N ARG A 365 16.15 -5.55 18.55
CA ARG A 365 15.99 -4.20 19.12
C ARG A 365 16.23 -3.12 18.05
N PRO A 366 15.43 -2.05 18.04
CA PRO A 366 15.68 -0.91 17.17
C PRO A 366 17.04 -0.28 17.43
N ARG A 367 17.66 0.27 16.37
CA ARG A 367 18.95 0.96 16.42
C ARG A 367 19.06 2.04 17.52
N LEU A 368 17.95 2.70 17.86
CA LEU A 368 17.87 3.79 18.83
C LEU A 368 17.35 3.36 20.22
N ALA A 369 17.19 2.06 20.49
CA ALA A 369 16.75 1.60 21.80
C ALA A 369 17.89 1.72 22.81
N THR A 370 17.79 2.69 23.72
CA THR A 370 18.72 2.83 24.85
C THR A 370 18.55 1.65 25.82
N ALA A 371 19.66 1.20 26.42
CA ALA A 371 19.66 0.14 27.39
C ALA A 371 18.87 0.56 28.64
N ALA A 372 17.73 -0.09 28.88
CA ALA A 372 17.07 -0.05 30.17
C ALA A 372 17.85 -0.96 31.12
N VAL A 373 18.27 -0.38 32.25
CA VAL A 373 18.88 -1.10 33.38
C VAL A 373 17.86 -2.12 33.90
N PRO A 374 18.23 -3.38 34.17
CA PRO A 374 17.30 -4.34 34.73
C PRO A 374 17.12 -4.04 36.22
N ASP A 375 16.03 -3.36 36.58
CA ASP A 375 15.58 -3.32 37.97
C ASP A 375 14.27 -4.08 38.11
N SER A 376 14.35 -5.13 38.92
CA SER A 376 13.31 -6.10 39.20
C SER A 376 12.48 -5.61 40.37
N SER A 377 11.33 -5.01 40.10
CA SER A 377 10.08 -5.06 40.88
C SER A 377 9.19 -3.89 40.48
N ILE A 378 7.86 -4.13 40.44
CA ILE A 378 6.70 -3.23 40.24
C ILE A 378 5.82 -3.68 39.05
N PRO A 379 4.48 -3.69 39.22
CA PRO A 379 3.62 -4.77 38.77
C PRO A 379 3.11 -4.65 37.33
N THR A 380 2.79 -5.84 36.82
CA THR A 380 2.00 -6.12 35.64
C THR A 380 0.73 -5.25 35.58
N SER A 381 0.60 -4.47 34.52
CA SER A 381 -0.70 -4.09 33.94
C SER A 381 -0.63 -4.35 32.43
N PRO A 382 -1.40 -5.31 31.90
CA PRO A 382 -1.29 -5.75 30.52
C PRO A 382 -2.14 -4.87 29.58
N ASN A 383 -1.68 -4.76 28.34
CA ASN A 383 -2.47 -4.50 27.13
C ASN A 383 -3.34 -3.22 27.10
N SER A 384 -2.86 -2.20 26.38
CA SER A 384 -3.78 -1.36 25.61
C SER A 384 -3.47 -1.54 24.12
N GLU A 385 -4.32 -2.32 23.46
CA GLU A 385 -4.40 -2.40 22.00
C GLU A 385 -4.50 -0.98 21.42
N TRP A 386 -3.91 -0.75 20.25
CA TRP A 386 -3.97 0.55 19.58
C TRP A 386 -4.64 0.44 18.23
N GLN A 387 -5.59 1.34 18.00
CA GLN A 387 -6.28 1.43 16.73
C GLN A 387 -5.44 2.21 15.71
N CYS A 388 -5.10 1.59 14.59
CA CYS A 388 -4.35 2.27 13.55
C CYS A 388 -5.20 3.35 12.88
N LYS A 389 -4.68 4.58 12.81
CA LYS A 389 -5.38 5.74 12.24
C LYS A 389 -5.61 5.67 10.73
N SER A 390 -5.02 4.70 10.04
CA SER A 390 -5.17 4.49 8.59
C SER A 390 -6.04 3.29 8.24
N CYS A 391 -5.76 2.12 8.83
CA CYS A 391 -6.47 0.86 8.56
C CYS A 391 -7.62 0.61 9.57
N THR A 392 -7.66 1.35 10.68
CA THR A 392 -8.60 1.21 11.83
C THR A 392 -8.55 -0.12 12.57
N VAL A 393 -7.58 -0.98 12.23
CA VAL A 393 -7.31 -2.25 12.91
C VAL A 393 -6.81 -1.98 14.32
N LEU A 394 -7.34 -2.73 15.28
CA LEU A 394 -6.80 -2.82 16.63
C LEU A 394 -5.59 -3.75 16.61
N ASN A 395 -4.43 -3.17 16.88
CA ASN A 395 -3.17 -3.87 16.94
C ASN A 395 -2.79 -4.08 18.40
N GLN A 396 -2.05 -5.13 18.68
CA GLN A 396 -1.56 -5.39 20.03
C GLN A 396 -0.67 -4.23 20.51
N GLY A 397 -0.73 -3.90 21.80
CA GLY A 397 -0.02 -2.75 22.39
C GLY A 397 1.50 -2.76 22.16
N SER A 398 2.07 -3.96 21.97
CA SER A 398 3.48 -4.23 21.64
C SER A 398 3.83 -4.04 20.15
N SER A 399 2.84 -4.00 19.25
CA SER A 399 3.10 -3.84 17.81
C SER A 399 3.39 -2.36 17.47
N ILE A 400 4.49 -2.10 16.77
CA ILE A 400 4.85 -0.74 16.31
C ILE A 400 4.26 -0.39 14.93
N LEU A 401 3.84 -1.39 14.15
CA LEU A 401 3.26 -1.26 12.81
C LEU A 401 1.84 -1.85 12.80
N CYS A 402 0.93 -1.29 11.99
CA CYS A 402 -0.38 -1.94 11.75
C CYS A 402 -0.10 -3.29 11.09
N GLU A 403 -0.55 -4.40 11.66
CA GLU A 403 -0.36 -5.74 11.08
C GLU A 403 -1.01 -5.90 9.68
N VAL A 404 -1.89 -4.96 9.31
CA VAL A 404 -2.62 -4.97 8.04
C VAL A 404 -2.05 -4.01 7.00
N CYS A 405 -1.67 -2.79 7.40
CA CYS A 405 -1.21 -1.78 6.46
C CYS A 405 0.25 -1.37 6.67
N GLU A 406 0.94 -2.02 7.60
CA GLU A 406 2.35 -1.82 7.97
C GLU A 406 2.68 -0.37 8.35
N ARG A 407 1.66 0.45 8.63
CA ARG A 407 1.85 1.85 8.99
C ARG A 407 2.23 1.98 10.46
N PRO A 408 3.21 2.85 10.79
CA PRO A 408 3.60 3.08 12.17
C PRO A 408 2.45 3.61 13.04
N ARG A 409 2.45 3.22 14.31
CA ARG A 409 1.46 3.62 15.33
C ARG A 409 1.20 5.13 15.40
N LEU A 410 2.21 5.94 15.09
CA LEU A 410 2.17 7.41 15.22
C LEU A 410 1.87 8.15 13.91
N ALA A 411 1.64 7.47 12.79
CA ALA A 411 1.35 8.14 11.52
C ALA A 411 0.03 8.95 11.60
N THR A 412 0.11 10.27 11.40
CA THR A 412 -1.05 11.18 11.38
C THR A 412 -1.71 11.24 9.99
N ARG A 413 -3.00 11.61 9.99
CA ARG A 413 -3.87 11.69 8.79
C ARG A 413 -3.47 12.90 7.92
N PRO A 414 -3.52 12.81 6.57
CA PRO A 414 -3.51 14.01 5.73
C PRO A 414 -4.74 14.89 6.02
N PRO A 415 -4.65 16.23 5.90
CA PRO A 415 -5.78 17.12 6.14
C PRO A 415 -6.92 16.81 5.15
N VAL A 416 -8.15 16.74 5.65
CA VAL A 416 -9.36 16.62 4.86
C VAL A 416 -9.90 18.02 4.60
N THR A 417 -10.10 18.37 3.32
CA THR A 417 -10.82 19.56 2.88
C THR A 417 -12.26 19.52 3.44
N PRO A 418 -12.76 20.60 4.06
CA PRO A 418 -14.10 20.60 4.63
C PRO A 418 -15.15 20.48 3.53
N ALA A 419 -16.02 19.48 3.66
CA ALA A 419 -17.25 19.39 2.91
C ALA A 419 -18.19 20.52 3.34
N LEU A 420 -18.57 21.37 2.39
CA LEU A 420 -19.63 22.35 2.56
C LEU A 420 -20.96 21.61 2.78
N SER A 421 -21.53 21.79 3.96
CA SER A 421 -22.93 21.59 4.35
C SER A 421 -23.41 22.96 4.82
N SER A 422 -24.58 23.53 4.55
CA SER A 422 -25.81 23.13 3.85
C SER A 422 -26.62 24.42 3.66
N PHE A 423 -27.52 24.48 2.67
CA PHE A 423 -28.77 25.21 2.84
C PHE A 423 -29.93 24.30 2.40
N GLN A 424 -30.80 24.00 3.37
CA GLN A 424 -32.11 23.33 3.22
C GLN A 424 -33.08 24.32 2.55
N SER A 425 -34.13 23.96 1.80
CA SER A 425 -35.28 23.12 2.23
C SER A 425 -36.33 22.97 1.09
N GLU A 426 -36.81 21.72 0.89
CA GLU A 426 -38.18 21.25 0.53
C GLU A 426 -38.87 21.67 -0.82
N PRO A 427 -40.00 21.03 -1.24
CA PRO A 427 -40.13 19.65 -1.75
C PRO A 427 -40.85 19.58 -3.13
N ASN A 428 -40.47 18.67 -4.03
CA ASN A 428 -41.43 17.96 -4.91
C ASN A 428 -40.75 16.90 -5.78
N SER A 429 -41.17 15.66 -5.56
CA SER A 429 -40.81 14.50 -6.36
C SER A 429 -41.68 14.44 -7.61
N ALA A 430 -41.11 14.72 -8.78
CA ALA A 430 -41.68 14.33 -10.08
C ALA A 430 -40.60 14.21 -11.17
N ALA A 431 -40.27 12.95 -11.46
CA ALA A 431 -39.82 12.38 -12.73
C ALA A 431 -38.48 12.87 -13.33
N LYS A 432 -37.38 12.65 -12.60
CA LYS A 432 -36.11 12.28 -13.25
C LYS A 432 -36.12 10.77 -13.51
N TRP A 433 -35.88 10.34 -14.74
CA TRP A 433 -35.82 8.91 -15.07
C TRP A 433 -34.61 8.60 -15.95
N THR A 434 -33.92 7.52 -15.61
CA THR A 434 -32.77 7.04 -16.35
C THR A 434 -33.24 6.13 -17.48
N CYS A 435 -32.84 6.43 -18.71
CA CYS A 435 -33.18 5.59 -19.86
C CYS A 435 -32.50 4.23 -19.74
N GLN A 436 -33.26 3.15 -19.79
CA GLN A 436 -32.71 1.79 -19.67
C GLN A 436 -31.88 1.37 -20.91
N PHE A 437 -32.05 2.06 -22.04
CA PHE A 437 -31.36 1.73 -23.30
C PHE A 437 -30.01 2.45 -23.45
N CYS A 438 -29.96 3.74 -23.13
CA CYS A 438 -28.75 4.55 -23.30
C CYS A 438 -28.20 5.13 -21.99
N THR A 439 -28.81 4.82 -20.85
CA THR A 439 -28.42 5.27 -19.49
C THR A 439 -28.48 6.78 -19.26
N PHE A 440 -28.97 7.56 -20.22
CA PHE A 440 -29.13 9.00 -20.08
C PHE A 440 -30.20 9.35 -19.04
N VAL A 441 -29.89 10.27 -18.13
CA VAL A 441 -30.81 10.74 -17.10
C VAL A 441 -31.66 11.87 -17.68
N ASN A 442 -32.91 11.58 -17.99
CA ASN A 442 -33.85 12.59 -18.48
C ASN A 442 -34.30 13.45 -17.31
N THR A 443 -33.99 14.73 -17.39
CA THR A 443 -34.27 15.73 -16.35
C THR A 443 -35.65 16.36 -16.49
N GLN A 444 -36.35 16.11 -17.60
CA GLN A 444 -37.71 16.55 -17.87
C GLN A 444 -38.67 15.35 -17.97
N PRO A 445 -39.94 15.50 -17.51
CA PRO A 445 -40.96 14.45 -17.60
C PRO A 445 -41.40 14.24 -19.06
N SER A 446 -40.64 13.45 -19.80
CA SER A 446 -40.94 13.02 -21.17
C SER A 446 -41.07 11.49 -21.22
N PRO A 447 -42.09 10.94 -21.90
CA PRO A 447 -42.25 9.49 -22.07
C PRO A 447 -41.19 8.89 -23.02
N THR A 448 -40.38 9.72 -23.67
CA THR A 448 -39.29 9.33 -24.58
C THR A 448 -37.98 9.96 -24.15
N CYS A 449 -36.88 9.21 -24.23
CA CYS A 449 -35.57 9.71 -23.85
C CYS A 449 -35.08 10.82 -24.80
N GLU A 450 -34.53 11.91 -24.26
CA GLU A 450 -34.03 13.05 -25.02
C GLU A 450 -32.89 12.67 -25.98
N MET A 451 -32.02 11.74 -25.55
CA MET A 451 -30.86 11.31 -26.34
C MET A 451 -31.19 10.26 -27.41
N CYS A 452 -31.97 9.21 -27.07
CA CYS A 452 -32.22 8.10 -27.99
C CYS A 452 -33.64 8.04 -28.54
N ARG A 453 -34.55 8.89 -28.05
CA ARG A 453 -35.97 9.00 -28.42
C ARG A 453 -36.81 7.73 -28.20
N LEU A 454 -36.29 6.74 -27.48
CA LEU A 454 -36.99 5.51 -27.10
C LEU A 454 -37.83 5.71 -25.83
N SER A 455 -38.97 5.01 -25.75
CA SER A 455 -39.95 5.20 -24.66
C SER A 455 -39.57 4.48 -23.35
N CYS A 456 -40.05 4.99 -22.21
CA CYS A 456 -39.66 4.50 -20.88
C CYS A 456 -40.40 3.25 -20.39
N LYS A 457 -41.43 2.79 -21.10
CA LYS A 457 -42.20 1.58 -20.72
C LYS A 457 -42.27 0.61 -21.89
N ASP A 458 -41.46 -0.44 -21.79
CA ASP A 458 -41.79 -1.79 -22.26
C ASP A 458 -40.85 -2.79 -21.57
N SER A 459 -41.37 -3.54 -20.59
CA SER A 459 -40.85 -4.86 -20.22
C SER A 459 -41.80 -5.58 -19.27
N ALA A 460 -42.50 -6.58 -19.79
CA ALA A 460 -42.84 -7.81 -19.07
C ALA A 460 -43.07 -8.97 -20.06
N GLY A 461 -42.14 -9.94 -20.04
CA GLY A 461 -42.43 -11.38 -20.21
C GLY A 461 -42.82 -11.93 -21.59
N VAL A 462 -41.84 -12.60 -22.23
CA VAL A 462 -41.92 -13.90 -22.97
C VAL A 462 -43.16 -14.20 -23.83
N SER A 463 -42.98 -14.27 -25.16
CA SER A 463 -43.17 -15.49 -25.99
C SER A 463 -43.00 -15.17 -27.48
N LEU A 464 -42.28 -16.03 -28.22
CA LEU A 464 -42.39 -16.09 -29.69
C LEU A 464 -43.86 -16.29 -30.10
N PRO A 465 -44.25 -15.88 -31.32
CA PRO A 465 -44.55 -16.94 -32.27
C PRO A 465 -44.10 -16.64 -33.70
N GLN A 466 -43.55 -17.68 -34.31
CA GLN A 466 -43.52 -17.86 -35.75
C GLN A 466 -44.80 -18.60 -36.17
N SER A 467 -45.43 -18.08 -37.23
CA SER A 467 -46.42 -18.69 -38.13
C SER A 467 -47.79 -19.06 -37.56
N LEU A 468 -48.85 -18.54 -38.21
CA LEU A 468 -49.88 -19.40 -38.79
C LEU A 468 -50.57 -18.69 -39.96
N LEU A 469 -50.62 -19.41 -41.06
CA LEU A 469 -51.38 -19.14 -42.28
C LEU A 469 -52.90 -19.24 -42.03
N GLN A 470 -53.61 -18.53 -42.90
CA GLN A 470 -54.93 -18.86 -43.46
C GLN A 470 -56.17 -18.42 -42.67
N VAL A 471 -56.98 -17.50 -43.25
CA VAL A 471 -58.30 -17.79 -43.86
C VAL A 471 -58.72 -16.61 -44.75
N SER A 472 -59.34 -16.96 -45.87
CA SER A 472 -59.79 -16.15 -46.99
C SER A 472 -61.12 -15.40 -46.76
N SER A 473 -61.26 -14.29 -47.52
CA SER A 473 -62.44 -13.80 -48.24
C SER A 473 -63.77 -13.47 -47.52
N SER A 474 -64.19 -12.20 -47.62
CA SER A 474 -65.47 -11.84 -48.28
C SER A 474 -65.57 -10.33 -48.57
N ALA A 475 -66.08 -10.03 -49.76
CA ALA A 475 -66.18 -8.73 -50.41
C ALA A 475 -67.29 -7.81 -49.86
N THR A 476 -67.13 -6.48 -50.02
CA THR A 476 -68.11 -5.60 -50.70
C THR A 476 -67.57 -4.19 -50.97
N ALA A 477 -67.64 -3.79 -52.25
CA ALA A 477 -67.95 -2.48 -52.86
C ALA A 477 -67.08 -1.20 -52.65
N GLU A 478 -66.49 -0.74 -53.77
CA GLU A 478 -66.08 0.64 -54.15
C GLU A 478 -67.31 1.57 -54.44
N PRO A 479 -67.25 2.90 -54.82
CA PRO A 479 -66.16 3.71 -55.44
C PRO A 479 -66.09 5.23 -54.94
N PRO A 480 -65.55 6.29 -55.64
CA PRO A 480 -64.61 7.28 -55.08
C PRO A 480 -65.07 8.79 -55.26
N PRO A 481 -64.22 9.81 -55.58
CA PRO A 481 -63.54 10.76 -54.66
C PRO A 481 -63.80 12.26 -54.97
N LEU A 482 -63.64 13.22 -54.02
CA LEU A 482 -63.51 14.65 -54.37
C LEU A 482 -62.69 15.51 -53.38
N GLY A 483 -61.62 16.13 -53.92
CA GLY A 483 -61.03 17.46 -53.60
C GLY A 483 -60.61 17.76 -52.16
N GLY A 484 -59.38 18.16 -51.82
CA GLY A 484 -58.32 18.79 -52.57
C GLY A 484 -57.64 19.83 -51.67
N ARG A 485 -56.40 19.56 -51.24
CA ARG A 485 -55.35 20.56 -50.93
C ARG A 485 -54.01 19.83 -50.83
N PRO A 486 -52.97 20.21 -51.60
CA PRO A 486 -51.66 19.57 -51.50
C PRO A 486 -50.99 19.98 -50.19
N LYS A 487 -50.90 19.05 -49.23
CA LYS A 487 -49.90 19.15 -48.15
C LYS A 487 -48.54 18.75 -48.70
N PRO A 488 -47.44 19.45 -48.35
CA PRO A 488 -46.10 19.08 -48.80
C PRO A 488 -45.79 17.66 -48.34
N LYS A 489 -45.38 16.80 -49.28
CA LYS A 489 -44.94 15.43 -48.99
C LYS A 489 -43.86 15.47 -47.88
N PRO A 490 -43.95 14.65 -46.83
CA PRO A 490 -42.90 14.57 -45.82
C PRO A 490 -41.62 14.06 -46.49
N ARG A 491 -40.49 14.75 -46.28
CA ARG A 491 -39.17 14.44 -46.86
C ARG A 491 -38.53 13.20 -46.19
N VAL A 492 -39.30 12.13 -45.98
CA VAL A 492 -38.91 10.91 -45.24
C VAL A 492 -37.62 10.28 -45.81
N GLY A 493 -37.39 10.40 -47.11
CA GLY A 493 -36.16 9.89 -47.75
C GLY A 493 -34.88 10.68 -47.46
N MET A 494 -34.96 11.98 -47.14
CA MET A 494 -33.77 12.78 -46.78
C MET A 494 -33.36 12.54 -45.32
N ASP A 495 -34.34 12.37 -44.42
CA ASP A 495 -34.09 12.09 -43.01
C ASP A 495 -33.51 10.68 -42.81
N LEU A 496 -33.99 9.68 -43.57
CA LEU A 496 -33.39 8.34 -43.59
C LEU A 496 -31.94 8.35 -44.09
N LYS A 497 -31.65 9.10 -45.16
CA LYS A 497 -30.27 9.26 -45.66
C LYS A 497 -29.37 9.96 -44.64
N ARG A 498 -29.87 11.01 -43.97
CA ARG A 498 -29.15 11.70 -42.90
C ARG A 498 -28.88 10.78 -41.70
N GLN A 499 -29.87 9.99 -41.27
CA GLN A 499 -29.72 9.03 -40.18
C GLN A 499 -28.71 7.94 -40.54
N GLN A 500 -28.74 7.45 -41.78
CA GLN A 500 -27.78 6.46 -42.26
C GLN A 500 -26.35 7.04 -42.29
N MET A 501 -26.18 8.26 -42.79
CA MET A 501 -24.89 8.96 -42.74
C MET A 501 -24.39 9.15 -41.30
N MET A 502 -25.23 9.60 -40.38
CA MET A 502 -24.85 9.76 -38.96
C MET A 502 -24.47 8.43 -38.30
N LYS A 503 -25.16 7.34 -38.67
CA LYS A 503 -24.82 5.98 -38.21
C LYS A 503 -23.47 5.54 -38.76
N ASP A 504 -23.23 5.74 -40.05
CA ASP A 504 -21.99 5.35 -40.71
C ASP A 504 -20.79 6.18 -40.20
N ASP A 505 -20.99 7.48 -39.97
CA ASP A 505 -19.97 8.36 -39.39
C ASP A 505 -19.72 8.03 -37.91
N GLY A 506 -20.76 7.69 -37.15
CA GLY A 506 -20.63 7.20 -35.77
C GLY A 506 -19.86 5.88 -35.68
N LEU A 507 -20.10 4.95 -36.60
CA LEU A 507 -19.36 3.68 -36.68
C LEU A 507 -17.90 3.90 -37.07
N LYS A 508 -17.61 4.81 -38.01
CA LYS A 508 -16.23 5.20 -38.36
C LYS A 508 -15.50 5.81 -37.17
N LEU A 509 -16.16 6.69 -36.41
CA LEU A 509 -15.58 7.30 -35.21
C LEU A 509 -15.26 6.25 -34.14
N ILE A 510 -16.19 5.32 -33.87
CA ILE A 510 -15.96 4.21 -32.92
C ILE A 510 -14.77 3.35 -33.36
N GLN A 511 -14.65 3.08 -34.67
CA GLN A 511 -13.52 2.32 -35.21
C GLN A 511 -12.19 3.06 -35.00
N GLN A 512 -12.16 4.37 -35.24
CA GLN A 512 -10.97 5.21 -35.01
C GLN A 512 -10.57 5.25 -33.53
N ILE A 513 -11.54 5.37 -32.60
CA ILE A 513 -11.28 5.36 -31.15
C ILE A 513 -10.70 4.01 -30.73
N ARG A 514 -11.28 2.89 -31.18
CA ARG A 514 -10.76 1.54 -30.84
C ARG A 514 -9.34 1.31 -31.37
N GLU A 515 -9.04 1.82 -32.57
CA GLU A 515 -7.69 1.76 -33.12
C GLU A 515 -6.71 2.61 -32.31
N ALA A 516 -7.13 3.80 -31.90
CA ALA A 516 -6.35 4.73 -31.08
C ALA A 516 -6.06 4.18 -29.68
N GLU A 517 -7.07 3.58 -29.02
CA GLU A 517 -6.92 2.93 -27.71
C GLU A 517 -5.91 1.78 -27.76
N LYS A 518 -5.87 1.02 -28.86
CA LYS A 518 -4.84 -0.01 -29.09
C LYS A 518 -3.42 0.57 -29.14
N ARG A 519 -3.29 1.85 -29.52
CA ARG A 519 -2.03 2.62 -29.54
C ARG A 519 -1.82 3.45 -28.27
N GLY A 520 -2.72 3.35 -27.27
CA GLY A 520 -2.64 4.08 -26.00
C GLY A 520 -3.08 5.55 -26.07
N VAL A 521 -3.79 5.96 -27.11
CA VAL A 521 -4.33 7.31 -27.30
C VAL A 521 -5.76 7.36 -26.75
N SER A 522 -6.11 8.43 -26.01
CA SER A 522 -7.42 8.55 -25.37
C SER A 522 -8.52 9.01 -26.33
N PRO A 523 -9.81 8.69 -26.07
CA PRO A 523 -10.92 9.16 -26.90
C PRO A 523 -10.99 10.69 -27.02
N GLU A 524 -10.62 11.42 -25.97
CA GLU A 524 -10.58 12.88 -25.96
C GLU A 524 -9.48 13.43 -26.87
N GLU A 525 -8.32 12.76 -26.93
CA GLU A 525 -7.24 13.10 -27.85
C GLU A 525 -7.63 12.87 -29.30
N VAL A 526 -8.30 11.75 -29.59
CA VAL A 526 -8.84 11.46 -30.94
C VAL A 526 -9.87 12.51 -31.32
N TYR A 527 -10.81 12.83 -30.43
CA TYR A 527 -11.85 13.81 -30.68
C TYR A 527 -11.28 15.21 -30.95
N ALA A 528 -10.32 15.67 -30.13
CA ALA A 528 -9.67 16.96 -30.32
C ALA A 528 -8.82 17.00 -31.61
N ALA A 529 -8.18 15.89 -31.97
CA ALA A 529 -7.40 15.78 -33.20
C ALA A 529 -8.26 15.75 -34.48
N LEU A 530 -9.49 15.23 -34.43
CA LEU A 530 -10.39 15.16 -35.59
C LEU A 530 -10.74 16.54 -36.16
N CYS A 531 -10.79 17.57 -35.31
CA CYS A 531 -10.99 18.95 -35.73
C CYS A 531 -9.79 19.50 -36.53
N MET A 532 -8.61 18.89 -36.41
CA MET A 532 -7.35 19.40 -36.95
C MET A 532 -6.70 18.53 -38.01
N CYS A 533 -7.00 17.23 -38.05
CA CYS A 533 -6.27 16.28 -38.89
C CYS A 533 -6.58 16.39 -40.39
N GLY A 534 -7.54 17.22 -40.82
CA GLY A 534 -7.77 17.53 -42.23
C GLY A 534 -8.02 16.32 -43.15
N GLY A 535 -8.45 15.17 -42.57
CA GLY A 535 -8.63 13.89 -43.28
C GLY A 535 -7.49 12.88 -43.14
N SER A 536 -6.37 13.25 -42.50
CA SER A 536 -5.32 12.30 -42.10
C SER A 536 -5.73 11.49 -40.86
N ASN A 537 -5.02 10.38 -40.60
CA ASN A 537 -5.30 9.55 -39.42
C ASN A 537 -5.01 10.35 -38.14
N PRO A 538 -5.98 10.50 -37.21
CA PRO A 538 -5.80 11.28 -35.98
C PRO A 538 -4.62 10.83 -35.13
N CYS A 539 -4.31 9.53 -35.08
CA CYS A 539 -3.20 9.00 -34.27
C CYS A 539 -1.84 9.42 -34.83
N ASP A 540 -1.71 9.45 -36.15
CA ASP A 540 -0.46 9.82 -36.81
C ASP A 540 -0.21 11.32 -36.63
N TRP A 541 -1.27 12.14 -36.78
CA TRP A 541 -1.23 13.58 -36.50
C TRP A 541 -0.90 13.90 -35.03
N LEU A 542 -1.49 13.17 -34.08
CA LEU A 542 -1.19 13.30 -32.64
C LEU A 542 0.28 12.99 -32.31
N THR A 543 0.93 12.15 -33.12
CA THR A 543 2.33 11.79 -32.92
C THR A 543 3.28 12.80 -33.56
N SER A 544 2.96 13.30 -34.76
CA SER A 544 3.85 14.21 -35.51
C SER A 544 3.60 15.69 -35.21
N GLU A 545 2.35 16.16 -35.28
CA GLU A 545 2.02 17.59 -35.32
C GLU A 545 1.64 18.16 -33.94
N LEU A 546 1.03 17.35 -33.07
CA LEU A 546 0.57 17.83 -31.76
C LEU A 546 1.70 18.50 -30.95
N PRO A 547 2.93 17.96 -30.84
CA PRO A 547 3.98 18.62 -30.07
C PRO A 547 4.29 20.06 -30.54
N HIS A 548 4.24 20.31 -31.85
CA HIS A 548 4.45 21.62 -32.44
C HIS A 548 3.28 22.56 -32.15
N LEU A 549 2.04 22.07 -32.26
CA LEU A 549 0.85 22.85 -31.89
C LEU A 549 0.87 23.24 -30.41
N LEU A 550 1.30 22.34 -29.52
CA LEU A 550 1.40 22.63 -28.09
C LEU A 550 2.47 23.70 -27.79
N ASP A 551 3.57 23.72 -28.53
CA ASP A 551 4.57 24.79 -28.43
C ASP A 551 4.00 26.13 -28.93
N GLU A 552 3.22 26.11 -30.01
CA GLU A 552 2.54 27.29 -30.53
C GLU A 552 1.54 27.85 -29.50
N ILE A 553 0.72 27.00 -28.88
CA ILE A 553 -0.20 27.38 -27.79
C ILE A 553 0.58 27.99 -26.61
N CYS A 554 1.70 27.38 -26.22
CA CYS A 554 2.56 27.93 -25.16
C CYS A 554 3.11 29.32 -25.54
N ALA A 555 3.56 29.50 -26.79
CA ALA A 555 4.12 30.75 -27.29
C ALA A 555 3.04 31.85 -27.39
N MET A 556 1.85 31.51 -27.89
CA MET A 556 0.70 32.42 -27.93
C MET A 556 0.23 32.82 -26.54
N ALA A 557 0.18 31.89 -25.59
CA ALA A 557 -0.14 32.23 -24.20
C ALA A 557 0.89 33.18 -23.59
N ALA A 558 2.18 32.93 -23.83
CA ALA A 558 3.26 33.79 -23.35
C ALA A 558 3.20 35.21 -23.97
N SER A 559 2.89 35.33 -25.26
CA SER A 559 2.78 36.63 -25.96
C SER A 559 1.55 37.42 -25.52
N VAL A 560 0.39 36.78 -25.37
CA VAL A 560 -0.85 37.41 -24.88
C VAL A 560 -0.64 37.95 -23.47
N GLN A 561 0.04 37.21 -22.59
CA GLN A 561 0.30 37.63 -21.22
C GLN A 561 1.25 38.85 -21.15
N LEU A 562 2.24 38.94 -22.04
CA LEU A 562 3.12 40.11 -22.17
C LEU A 562 2.34 41.36 -22.59
N ASN A 563 1.41 41.23 -23.54
CA ASN A 563 0.60 42.34 -24.02
C ASN A 563 -0.35 42.90 -22.95
N TYR A 564 -0.96 42.05 -22.11
CA TYR A 564 -1.75 42.49 -20.96
C TYR A 564 -0.91 43.21 -19.90
N ARG A 565 0.34 42.79 -19.70
CA ARG A 565 1.26 43.41 -18.72
C ARG A 565 1.78 44.77 -19.21
N ALA A 566 1.98 44.93 -20.52
CA ALA A 566 2.35 46.21 -21.14
C ALA A 566 1.20 47.23 -21.16
N GLY A 567 -0.05 46.78 -21.38
CA GLY A 567 -1.23 47.65 -21.40
C GLY A 567 -1.68 48.17 -20.03
N ASN A 568 -1.22 47.56 -18.92
CA ASN A 568 -1.56 47.94 -17.55
C ASN A 568 -0.44 48.71 -16.84
N ALA A 569 0.59 49.15 -17.57
CA ALA A 569 1.74 49.91 -17.06
C ALA A 569 1.50 51.44 -17.07
N GLY A 570 0.25 51.86 -16.87
CA GLY A 570 -0.09 53.24 -16.51
C GLY A 570 -0.61 53.23 -15.08
N VAL A 571 0.09 53.93 -14.18
CA VAL A 571 -0.20 54.08 -12.73
C VAL A 571 0.41 53.00 -11.82
N GLU A 572 1.71 53.12 -11.52
CA GLU A 572 2.34 53.12 -10.17
C GLU A 572 3.88 53.06 -10.29
N PRO A 573 4.64 53.64 -9.34
CA PRO A 573 5.99 54.13 -9.57
C PRO A 573 7.08 53.05 -9.49
N ALA A 574 8.18 53.38 -10.17
CA ALA A 574 9.39 52.59 -10.32
C ALA A 574 10.04 52.21 -8.98
N VAL A 575 10.06 50.91 -8.67
CA VAL A 575 11.08 50.30 -7.82
C VAL A 575 11.62 49.07 -8.54
N GLU A 576 12.91 49.16 -8.88
CA GLU A 576 13.81 48.08 -9.30
C GLU A 576 13.44 47.29 -10.57
N ARG A 577 13.79 47.90 -11.71
CA ARG A 577 14.12 47.18 -12.95
C ARG A 577 15.42 46.40 -12.75
N ASP A 578 15.34 45.19 -12.19
CA ASP A 578 16.38 44.17 -12.40
C ASP A 578 15.87 42.73 -12.25
N VAL A 579 14.67 42.44 -12.79
CA VAL A 579 14.17 41.06 -12.88
C VAL A 579 14.20 40.63 -14.33
N GLY A 580 15.06 39.66 -14.60
CA GLY A 580 15.40 39.17 -15.93
C GLY A 580 14.21 38.76 -16.79
N ASN A 581 14.55 38.59 -18.07
CA ASN A 581 13.74 38.24 -19.25
C ASN A 581 12.90 36.94 -19.16
N GLY A 582 12.47 36.52 -17.97
CA GLY A 582 11.67 35.32 -17.69
C GLY A 582 10.19 35.60 -17.87
N GLY A 583 9.75 35.75 -19.12
CA GLY A 583 8.32 35.70 -19.43
C GLY A 583 7.70 34.38 -18.95
N MET A 584 6.48 34.47 -18.41
CA MET A 584 5.58 33.36 -18.08
C MET A 584 5.54 32.34 -19.24
N LYS A 585 6.20 31.19 -19.08
CA LYS A 585 6.21 30.10 -20.07
C LYS A 585 5.41 28.91 -19.54
N PRO A 586 4.19 28.66 -20.05
CA PRO A 586 3.46 27.45 -19.74
C PRO A 586 4.22 26.20 -20.18
N SER A 587 3.94 25.08 -19.54
CA SER A 587 4.44 23.78 -19.97
C SER A 587 3.57 23.18 -21.09
N ARG A 588 4.15 22.30 -21.92
CA ARG A 588 3.40 21.51 -22.92
C ARG A 588 2.26 20.70 -22.29
N ALA A 589 2.42 20.25 -21.04
CA ALA A 589 1.38 19.55 -20.30
C ALA A 589 0.16 20.45 -20.03
N GLU A 590 0.39 21.70 -19.63
CA GLU A 590 -0.69 22.68 -19.45
C GLU A 590 -1.39 23.02 -20.77
N ALA A 591 -0.59 23.22 -21.84
CA ALA A 591 -1.14 23.44 -23.18
C ALA A 591 -1.99 22.26 -23.64
N LYS A 592 -1.54 21.02 -23.40
CA LYS A 592 -2.26 19.81 -23.80
C LYS A 592 -3.59 19.68 -23.05
N LEU A 593 -3.59 19.89 -21.74
CA LEU A 593 -4.82 19.85 -20.93
C LEU A 593 -5.82 20.92 -21.37
N ALA A 594 -5.36 22.15 -21.61
CA ALA A 594 -6.21 23.23 -22.08
C ALA A 594 -6.76 22.97 -23.49
N TRP A 595 -5.93 22.40 -24.38
CA TRP A 595 -6.32 22.01 -25.74
C TRP A 595 -7.38 20.91 -25.77
N LEU A 596 -7.23 19.88 -24.94
CA LEU A 596 -8.24 18.84 -24.77
C LEU A 596 -9.55 19.40 -24.22
N ALA A 597 -9.50 20.24 -23.19
CA ALA A 597 -10.69 20.90 -22.63
C ALA A 597 -11.38 21.85 -23.63
N ALA A 598 -10.60 22.42 -24.56
CA ALA A 598 -11.11 23.26 -25.64
C ALA A 598 -11.72 22.45 -26.79
N GLY A 599 -11.53 21.13 -26.83
CA GLY A 599 -12.00 20.25 -27.91
C GLY A 599 -11.20 20.41 -29.20
N GLY A 600 -9.92 20.74 -29.11
CA GLY A 600 -9.04 20.92 -30.27
C GLY A 600 -8.84 22.37 -30.71
N ASP A 601 -9.67 23.30 -30.23
CA ASP A 601 -9.61 24.72 -30.60
C ASP A 601 -8.45 25.46 -29.92
N THR A 602 -7.49 25.90 -30.74
CA THR A 602 -6.24 26.55 -30.33
C THR A 602 -6.47 27.86 -29.58
N ASP A 603 -7.32 28.75 -30.10
CA ASP A 603 -7.60 30.06 -29.49
C ASP A 603 -8.30 29.93 -28.14
N ARG A 604 -9.27 29.00 -28.06
CA ARG A 604 -9.97 28.67 -26.83
C ARG A 604 -9.03 28.02 -25.82
N ALA A 605 -8.10 27.17 -26.27
CA ALA A 605 -7.08 26.57 -25.42
C ALA A 605 -6.16 27.63 -24.80
N VAL A 606 -5.67 28.59 -25.57
CA VAL A 606 -4.83 29.70 -25.07
C VAL A 606 -5.56 30.50 -23.98
N ARG A 607 -6.82 30.88 -24.21
CA ARG A 607 -7.63 31.60 -23.22
C ARG A 607 -7.88 30.78 -21.96
N GLN A 608 -8.16 29.48 -22.10
CA GLN A 608 -8.40 28.58 -20.98
C GLN A 608 -7.14 28.40 -20.14
N LEU A 609 -5.99 28.15 -20.78
CA LEU A 609 -4.69 28.00 -20.14
C LEU A 609 -4.38 29.22 -19.24
N LEU A 610 -4.51 30.43 -19.77
CA LEU A 610 -4.20 31.66 -19.02
C LEU A 610 -5.12 31.85 -17.80
N ARG A 611 -6.40 31.47 -17.92
CA ARG A 611 -7.35 31.51 -16.79
C ARG A 611 -6.98 30.49 -15.72
N ASP A 612 -6.75 29.25 -16.11
CA ASP A 612 -6.40 28.16 -15.19
C ASP A 612 -5.12 28.48 -14.44
N ARG A 613 -4.12 29.02 -15.14
CA ARG A 613 -2.85 29.41 -14.54
C ARG A 613 -3.01 30.56 -13.55
N ARG A 614 -3.90 31.53 -13.82
CA ARG A 614 -4.25 32.61 -12.87
C ARG A 614 -4.93 32.08 -11.61
N VAL A 615 -5.80 31.08 -11.74
CA VAL A 615 -6.46 30.44 -10.58
C VAL A 615 -5.43 29.71 -9.73
N LYS A 616 -4.57 28.91 -10.34
CA LYS A 616 -3.51 28.16 -9.66
C LYS A 616 -2.50 29.07 -8.95
N MET A 617 -2.14 30.19 -9.56
CA MET A 617 -1.29 31.20 -8.93
C MET A 617 -1.95 31.84 -7.70
N LYS A 618 -3.24 32.19 -7.78
CA LYS A 618 -3.99 32.69 -6.62
C LYS A 618 -4.05 31.67 -5.48
N GLU A 619 -4.21 30.39 -5.81
CA GLU A 619 -4.19 29.31 -4.83
C GLU A 619 -2.82 29.22 -4.12
N LEU A 620 -1.71 29.20 -4.86
CA LEU A 620 -0.36 29.21 -4.28
C LEU A 620 -0.12 30.45 -3.39
N HIS A 621 -0.57 31.62 -3.83
CA HIS A 621 -0.47 32.84 -3.03
C HIS A 621 -1.28 32.77 -1.74
N SER A 622 -2.49 32.18 -1.77
CA SER A 622 -3.33 31.99 -0.57
C SER A 622 -2.69 31.07 0.47
N LEU A 623 -1.75 30.21 0.04
CA LEU A 623 -0.98 29.31 0.89
C LEU A 623 0.33 29.94 1.41
N GLY A 624 0.55 31.24 1.14
CA GLY A 624 1.70 32.00 1.63
C GLY A 624 2.89 32.07 0.67
N PHE A 625 2.80 31.50 -0.53
CA PHE A 625 3.86 31.60 -1.54
C PHE A 625 3.67 32.84 -2.41
N LEU A 626 4.30 33.95 -2.02
CA LEU A 626 4.11 35.26 -2.66
C LEU A 626 5.08 35.55 -3.82
N ASP A 627 6.17 34.78 -3.95
CA ASP A 627 7.13 34.95 -5.04
C ASP A 627 6.54 34.41 -6.34
N VAL A 628 6.07 35.33 -7.18
CA VAL A 628 5.45 35.04 -8.48
C VAL A 628 6.37 34.22 -9.36
N THR A 629 7.66 34.56 -9.45
CA THR A 629 8.60 33.91 -10.37
C THR A 629 8.85 32.46 -9.97
N ARG A 630 9.02 32.20 -8.67
CA ARG A 630 9.18 30.84 -8.15
C ARG A 630 7.91 30.02 -8.31
N CYS A 631 6.74 30.61 -8.09
CA CYS A 631 5.47 29.92 -8.28
C CYS A 631 5.22 29.57 -9.75
N GLU A 632 5.49 30.50 -10.67
CA GLU A 632 5.36 30.26 -12.11
C GLU A 632 6.30 29.15 -12.58
N GLU A 633 7.54 29.15 -12.12
CA GLU A 633 8.53 28.12 -12.44
C GLU A 633 8.16 26.76 -11.82
N ALA A 634 7.70 26.74 -10.58
CA ALA A 634 7.24 25.52 -9.92
C ALA A 634 6.01 24.91 -10.63
N LEU A 635 5.06 25.74 -11.09
CA LEU A 635 3.94 25.29 -11.91
C LEU A 635 4.43 24.76 -13.26
N ARG A 636 5.39 25.41 -13.90
CA ARG A 636 5.96 24.92 -15.18
C ARG A 636 6.64 23.56 -15.02
N GLN A 637 7.44 23.37 -13.97
CA GLN A 637 8.15 22.11 -13.69
C GLN A 637 7.20 20.97 -13.30
N SER A 638 6.05 21.29 -12.71
CA SER A 638 5.03 20.31 -12.30
C SER A 638 3.96 20.07 -13.35
N GLY A 639 4.13 20.55 -14.59
CA GLY A 639 3.11 20.38 -15.64
C GLY A 639 1.80 21.12 -15.35
N GLY A 640 1.86 22.16 -14.52
CA GLY A 640 0.72 22.94 -14.06
C GLY A 640 -0.03 22.33 -12.88
N GLU A 641 0.51 21.33 -12.19
CA GLU A 641 -0.13 20.75 -11.02
C GLU A 641 0.21 21.53 -9.74
N VAL A 642 -0.81 22.06 -9.06
CA VAL A 642 -0.62 22.85 -7.82
C VAL A 642 0.09 22.03 -6.74
N LYS A 643 -0.27 20.76 -6.56
CA LYS A 643 0.36 19.87 -5.56
C LYS A 643 1.83 19.60 -5.87
N GLY A 644 2.16 19.41 -7.15
CA GLY A 644 3.55 19.26 -7.61
C GLY A 644 4.35 20.55 -7.37
N ALA A 645 3.78 21.70 -7.73
CA ALA A 645 4.38 23.01 -7.49
C ALA A 645 4.61 23.28 -6.00
N LEU A 646 3.65 22.97 -5.13
CA LEU A 646 3.79 23.07 -3.68
C LEU A 646 4.95 22.22 -3.16
N SER A 647 5.10 20.99 -3.66
CA SER A 647 6.20 20.12 -3.25
C SER A 647 7.57 20.71 -3.61
N LEU A 648 7.67 21.36 -4.77
CA LEU A 648 8.90 22.05 -5.21
C LEU A 648 9.17 23.31 -4.38
N LEU A 649 8.13 24.07 -4.01
CA LEU A 649 8.24 25.28 -3.20
C LEU A 649 8.53 25.00 -1.72
N GLN A 650 7.98 23.92 -1.18
CA GLN A 650 8.14 23.54 0.23
C GLN A 650 9.48 22.86 0.52
N ARG A 651 10.03 22.09 -0.44
CA ARG A 651 11.26 21.33 -0.22
C ARG A 651 12.43 22.20 0.28
N PRO A 652 12.75 23.36 -0.32
CA PRO A 652 13.81 24.23 0.20
C PRO A 652 13.56 24.75 1.61
N LEU A 653 12.29 24.91 2.03
CA LEU A 653 11.94 25.41 3.36
C LEU A 653 12.18 24.36 4.46
N VAL A 654 11.99 23.08 4.13
CA VAL A 654 12.20 21.96 5.07
C VAL A 654 13.60 21.37 4.99
N GLU A 655 14.39 21.74 3.99
CA GLU A 655 15.75 21.24 3.77
C GLU A 655 16.67 21.40 4.99
N PRO A 656 16.69 22.54 5.72
CA PRO A 656 17.52 22.67 6.92
C PRO A 656 17.13 21.68 8.03
N PHE A 657 15.83 21.42 8.19
CA PHE A 657 15.32 20.44 9.15
C PHE A 657 15.66 19.01 8.73
N HIS A 658 15.51 18.70 7.44
CA HIS A 658 15.90 17.41 6.89
C HIS A 658 17.39 17.14 7.09
N GLN A 659 18.26 18.10 6.79
CA GLN A 659 19.70 17.98 7.02
C GLN A 659 20.01 17.75 8.50
N HIS A 660 19.35 18.49 9.40
CA HIS A 660 19.56 18.35 10.84
C HIS A 660 19.20 16.97 11.39
N ILE A 661 18.18 16.29 10.84
CA ILE A 661 17.82 14.91 11.24
C ILE A 661 18.93 13.91 10.91
N TRP A 662 19.66 14.13 9.81
CA TRP A 662 20.64 13.18 9.30
C TRP A 662 22.09 13.55 9.58
N MET A 663 22.33 14.68 10.27
CA MET A 663 23.66 15.08 10.73
C MET A 663 23.89 14.57 12.15
N ASP A 664 25.01 13.88 12.40
CA ASP A 664 25.45 13.47 13.74
C ASP A 664 25.99 14.68 14.54
N GLN A 665 25.15 15.70 14.73
CA GLN A 665 25.46 16.81 15.63
C GLN A 665 24.86 16.53 17.01
N PRO A 666 25.61 16.76 18.09
CA PRO A 666 25.07 16.66 19.44
C PRO A 666 23.89 17.63 19.57
N GLU A 667 22.80 17.16 20.15
CA GLU A 667 21.61 17.99 20.33
C GLU A 667 21.96 19.20 21.20
N PRO A 668 21.68 20.44 20.76
CA PRO A 668 22.06 21.61 21.52
C PRO A 668 21.45 21.57 22.93
N PRO A 669 22.13 22.05 23.97
CA PRO A 669 21.53 22.09 25.31
C PRO A 669 20.24 22.90 25.32
N ILE A 670 19.34 22.59 26.25
CA ILE A 670 18.12 23.39 26.45
C ILE A 670 18.52 24.68 27.16
N ASP A 671 18.32 25.82 26.49
CA ASP A 671 18.43 27.13 27.10
C ASP A 671 17.10 27.48 27.80
N PRO A 672 17.04 27.53 29.15
CA PRO A 672 15.83 27.88 29.87
C PRO A 672 15.39 29.33 29.64
N LYS A 673 16.28 30.21 29.16
CA LYS A 673 16.02 31.63 28.91
C LYS A 673 15.70 31.94 27.45
N HIS A 674 15.53 30.93 26.60
CA HIS A 674 15.22 31.09 25.19
C HIS A 674 13.91 31.90 24.98
N ALA A 675 13.93 32.85 24.04
CA ALA A 675 12.80 33.78 23.81
C ALA A 675 11.48 33.08 23.44
N ASP A 676 11.55 32.00 22.66
CA ASP A 676 10.39 31.15 22.35
C ASP A 676 10.21 30.08 23.43
N LYS A 677 9.34 30.37 24.41
CA LYS A 677 8.99 29.44 25.50
C LYS A 677 8.33 28.16 24.98
N LEU A 678 7.51 28.24 23.92
CA LEU A 678 6.80 27.09 23.36
C LEU A 678 7.79 26.11 22.72
N ARG A 679 8.83 26.61 22.04
CA ARG A 679 9.94 25.79 21.55
C ARG A 679 10.60 25.04 22.70
N THR A 680 10.96 25.73 23.78
CA THR A 680 11.66 25.12 24.92
C THR A 680 10.80 24.05 25.61
N CYS A 681 9.50 24.29 25.82
CA CYS A 681 8.58 23.27 26.34
C CYS A 681 8.50 22.03 25.45
N ARG A 682 8.40 22.19 24.12
CA ARG A 682 8.40 21.04 23.18
C ARG A 682 9.68 20.23 23.29
N ARG A 683 10.83 20.90 23.40
CA ARG A 683 12.14 20.24 23.56
C ARG A 683 12.23 19.49 24.89
N LEU A 684 11.79 20.11 25.99
CA LEU A 684 11.74 19.47 27.31
C LEU A 684 10.87 18.21 27.30
N LEU A 685 9.69 18.30 26.67
CA LEU A 685 8.77 17.16 26.56
C LEU A 685 9.40 16.01 25.78
N ALA A 686 10.05 16.32 24.65
CA ALA A 686 10.64 15.32 23.77
C ALA A 686 11.90 14.67 24.36
N LEU A 687 12.80 15.47 24.96
CA LEU A 687 14.10 14.99 25.44
C LEU A 687 14.04 14.30 26.79
N TYR A 688 13.15 14.78 27.67
CA TYR A 688 13.08 14.30 29.04
C TYR A 688 11.84 13.47 29.33
N ASP A 689 10.95 13.22 28.36
CA ASP A 689 9.73 12.42 28.52
C ASP A 689 8.91 12.87 29.76
N LEU A 690 8.55 14.15 29.78
CA LEU A 690 7.78 14.73 30.88
C LEU A 690 6.30 14.32 30.79
N PRO A 691 5.60 14.11 31.92
CA PRO A 691 4.23 13.55 31.89
C PRO A 691 3.17 14.43 31.22
N SER A 692 3.38 15.76 31.14
CA SER A 692 2.43 16.69 30.54
C SER A 692 3.08 18.03 30.19
N TRP A 693 2.39 18.80 29.34
CA TRP A 693 2.80 20.17 29.00
C TRP A 693 2.93 21.08 30.23
N GLY A 694 2.02 20.97 31.19
CA GLY A 694 2.09 21.74 32.44
C GLY A 694 3.34 21.41 33.27
N ARG A 695 3.85 20.18 33.19
CA ARG A 695 5.14 19.80 33.81
C ARG A 695 6.32 20.46 33.09
N CYS A 696 6.28 20.62 31.76
CA CYS A 696 7.30 21.35 31.01
C CYS A 696 7.35 22.83 31.39
N GLU A 697 6.18 23.48 31.48
CA GLU A 697 6.08 24.86 31.94
C GLU A 697 6.56 25.03 33.37
N LEU A 698 6.26 24.06 34.24
CA LEU A 698 6.74 24.01 35.61
C LEU A 698 8.27 23.91 35.67
N VAL A 699 8.90 23.01 34.90
CA VAL A 699 10.38 22.93 34.79
C VAL A 699 10.97 24.27 34.37
N LEU A 700 10.44 24.90 33.31
CA LEU A 700 10.93 26.20 32.85
C LEU A 700 10.79 27.29 33.91
N SER A 701 9.65 27.32 34.60
CA SER A 701 9.40 28.33 35.63
C SER A 701 10.36 28.18 36.82
N LEU A 702 10.73 26.95 37.18
CA LEU A 702 11.68 26.67 38.27
C LEU A 702 13.11 27.02 37.86
N LEU A 703 13.52 26.71 36.62
CA LEU A 703 14.85 27.06 36.10
C LEU A 703 15.06 28.57 35.88
N GLN A 704 13.98 29.34 35.85
CA GLN A 704 14.01 30.80 35.74
C GLN A 704 13.95 31.49 37.11
N GLU A 705 13.80 30.76 38.22
CA GLU A 705 13.85 31.35 39.57
C GLU A 705 15.29 31.79 39.91
N PRO A 706 15.46 32.94 40.59
CA PRO A 706 16.77 33.55 40.83
C PRO A 706 17.70 32.77 41.77
N ASP A 707 17.16 31.87 42.60
CA ASP A 707 17.89 31.17 43.68
C ASP A 707 18.17 29.68 43.40
N VAL A 708 17.90 29.19 42.18
CA VAL A 708 18.06 27.77 41.85
C VAL A 708 19.48 27.47 41.37
N THR A 709 20.24 26.76 42.19
CA THR A 709 21.57 26.20 41.86
C THR A 709 21.50 24.78 41.27
N CYS A 710 20.30 24.25 41.07
CA CYS A 710 20.08 22.89 40.61
C CYS A 710 20.23 22.77 39.09
N SER A 711 20.71 21.62 38.61
CA SER A 711 20.82 21.35 37.17
C SER A 711 19.45 21.14 36.53
N LEU A 712 19.37 21.26 35.20
CA LEU A 712 18.18 20.94 34.42
C LEU A 712 17.67 19.52 34.72
N GLU A 713 18.58 18.57 34.80
CA GLU A 713 18.30 17.16 35.09
C GLU A 713 17.69 16.98 36.49
N ASP A 714 18.22 17.68 37.49
CA ASP A 714 17.72 17.62 38.87
C ASP A 714 16.29 18.18 38.95
N VAL A 715 16.02 19.31 38.30
CA VAL A 715 14.68 19.92 38.24
C VAL A 715 13.70 19.02 37.49
N VAL A 716 14.09 18.47 36.35
CA VAL A 716 13.28 17.52 35.59
C VAL A 716 12.94 16.29 36.44
N HIS A 717 13.91 15.73 37.18
CA HIS A 717 13.68 14.57 38.03
C HIS A 717 12.66 14.88 39.13
N ALA A 718 12.82 15.99 39.84
CA ALA A 718 11.88 16.39 40.89
C ALA A 718 10.47 16.70 40.33
N VAL A 719 10.40 17.37 39.17
CA VAL A 719 9.14 17.66 38.47
C VAL A 719 8.53 16.40 37.88
N LYS A 720 9.25 15.29 37.63
CA LYS A 720 8.59 14.02 37.29
C LYS A 720 7.81 13.45 38.47
N GLN A 721 8.35 13.56 39.67
CA GLN A 721 7.75 12.98 40.88
C GLN A 721 6.50 13.74 41.36
N SER A 722 6.47 15.06 41.21
CA SER A 722 5.33 15.87 41.69
C SER A 722 5.03 17.10 40.82
N HIS A 723 3.81 17.61 40.93
CA HIS A 723 3.37 18.87 40.32
C HIS A 723 3.32 20.02 41.34
N ASP A 724 3.49 19.72 42.63
CA ASP A 724 3.46 20.69 43.72
C ASP A 724 4.83 21.38 43.82
N ARG A 725 4.83 22.70 43.60
CA ARG A 725 6.04 23.53 43.65
C ARG A 725 6.77 23.44 44.98
N ASP A 726 6.06 23.46 46.10
CA ASP A 726 6.70 23.50 47.42
C ASP A 726 7.30 22.15 47.78
N PHE A 727 6.63 21.07 47.38
CA PHE A 727 7.19 19.73 47.47
C PHE A 727 8.44 19.58 46.60
N ILE A 728 8.42 20.07 45.36
CA ILE A 728 9.57 20.03 44.45
C ILE A 728 10.76 20.82 45.03
N ARG A 729 10.53 22.00 45.61
CA ARG A 729 11.62 22.76 46.26
C ARG A 729 12.25 21.99 47.41
N ARG A 730 11.46 21.31 48.25
CA ARG A 730 11.99 20.43 49.31
C ARG A 730 12.80 19.26 48.74
N LEU A 731 12.41 18.71 47.60
CA LEU A 731 13.22 17.69 46.93
C LEU A 731 14.54 18.23 46.35
N LEU A 732 14.59 19.49 45.96
CA LEU A 732 15.77 20.10 45.37
C LEU A 732 16.76 20.66 46.40
N ILE A 733 16.28 20.99 47.60
CA ILE A 733 17.05 21.66 48.66
C ILE A 733 17.13 20.74 49.88
N ASN A 734 18.17 19.91 49.94
CA ASN A 734 18.44 19.06 51.09
C ASN A 734 19.89 19.25 51.57
N GLU A 735 20.07 19.48 52.86
CA GLU A 735 21.39 19.70 53.45
C GLU A 735 22.06 18.37 53.82
N CYS A 736 23.30 18.17 53.39
CA CYS A 736 24.09 17.02 53.79
C CYS A 736 24.61 17.21 55.23
N PRO A 737 24.31 16.32 56.19
CA PRO A 737 24.74 16.50 57.58
C PRO A 737 26.25 16.34 57.78
N CYS A 738 26.99 15.82 56.79
CA CYS A 738 28.44 15.65 56.86
C CYS A 738 29.21 16.87 56.34
N CYS A 739 28.80 17.42 55.19
CA CYS A 739 29.52 18.53 54.53
C CYS A 739 28.74 19.85 54.54
N LEU A 740 27.53 19.87 55.10
CA LEU A 740 26.63 21.03 55.26
C LEU A 740 26.29 21.75 53.95
N SER A 741 26.52 21.08 52.82
CA SER A 741 26.21 21.62 51.48
C SER A 741 24.84 21.13 51.04
N ILE A 742 24.18 21.93 50.18
CA ILE A 742 22.82 21.66 49.68
C ILE A 742 22.90 20.84 48.41
N PHE A 743 22.13 19.74 48.37
CA PHE A 743 21.99 18.85 47.22
C PHE A 743 20.52 18.55 46.94
N PRO A 744 20.16 18.26 45.68
CA PRO A 744 18.88 17.66 45.36
C PRO A 744 18.83 16.23 45.89
N HIS A 745 17.64 15.75 46.24
CA HIS A 745 17.39 14.41 46.76
C HIS A 745 17.90 13.30 45.82
N SER A 746 17.93 13.53 44.50
CA SER A 746 18.51 12.61 43.50
C SER A 746 20.02 12.36 43.68
N LYS A 747 20.70 13.22 44.45
CA LYS A 747 22.15 13.15 44.76
C LYS A 747 22.41 12.80 46.23
N MET A 748 21.39 12.34 46.94
CA MET A 748 21.48 11.94 48.34
C MET A 748 21.13 10.47 48.52
N GLN A 749 21.80 9.86 49.48
CA GLN A 749 21.67 8.45 49.80
C GLN A 749 21.50 8.29 51.31
N SER A 750 20.53 7.47 51.72
CA SER A 750 20.34 7.10 53.13
C SER A 750 21.38 6.07 53.58
N LEU A 751 21.88 6.22 54.80
CA LEU A 751 22.75 5.23 55.44
C LEU A 751 21.96 3.94 55.75
N THR A 752 22.63 2.78 55.75
CA THR A 752 21.99 1.49 56.03
C THR A 752 21.60 1.33 57.49
N SER A 753 22.38 1.92 58.40
CA SER A 753 22.24 1.74 59.84
C SER A 753 21.41 2.84 60.54
N CYS A 754 21.05 3.92 59.84
CA CYS A 754 20.24 5.02 60.39
C CYS A 754 19.46 5.76 59.31
N GLN A 755 18.50 6.60 59.69
CA GLN A 755 17.66 7.37 58.76
C GLN A 755 18.34 8.63 58.20
N CYS A 756 19.65 8.82 58.45
CA CYS A 756 20.37 9.98 57.94
C CYS A 756 20.58 9.86 56.42
N SER A 757 20.26 10.94 55.71
CA SER A 757 20.53 11.08 54.27
C SER A 757 21.76 11.97 54.06
N VAL A 758 22.72 11.52 53.27
CA VAL A 758 23.99 12.20 53.00
C VAL A 758 24.22 12.29 51.49
N CYS A 759 25.03 13.25 51.02
CA CYS A 759 25.36 13.32 49.59
C CYS A 759 26.18 12.09 49.14
N HIS A 760 26.14 11.78 47.84
CA HIS A 760 26.86 10.61 47.29
C HIS A 760 28.36 10.57 47.62
N GLU A 761 29.02 11.73 47.69
CA GLU A 761 30.45 11.81 48.02
C GLU A 761 30.71 11.43 49.48
N CYS A 762 29.96 12.02 50.43
CA CYS A 762 30.04 11.65 51.84
C CYS A 762 29.59 10.20 52.10
N PHE A 763 28.60 9.72 51.36
CA PHE A 763 28.18 8.32 51.42
C PHE A 763 29.32 7.37 50.98
N GLY A 764 29.95 7.67 49.84
CA GLY A 764 31.09 6.90 49.33
C GLY A 764 32.27 6.89 50.30
N GLN A 765 32.59 8.03 50.91
CA GLN A 765 33.62 8.12 51.95
C GLN A 765 33.26 7.30 53.19
N HIS A 766 32.03 7.42 53.71
CA HIS A 766 31.55 6.64 54.85
C HIS A 766 31.65 5.14 54.60
N PHE A 767 31.18 4.67 53.43
CA PHE A 767 31.25 3.26 53.07
C PHE A 767 32.70 2.78 52.89
N THR A 768 33.56 3.58 52.24
CA THR A 768 34.98 3.24 52.07
C THR A 768 35.69 3.07 53.42
N ILE A 769 35.42 3.95 54.39
CA ILE A 769 35.97 3.87 55.74
C ILE A 769 35.38 2.66 56.48
N ALA A 770 34.07 2.44 56.40
CA ALA A 770 33.41 1.33 57.07
C ALA A 770 33.91 -0.04 56.56
N VAL A 771 34.12 -0.20 55.26
CA VAL A 771 34.70 -1.43 54.67
C VAL A 771 36.16 -1.61 55.07
N ARG A 772 36.94 -0.53 55.13
CA ARG A 772 38.38 -0.57 55.42
C ARG A 772 38.66 -0.87 56.90
N ASP A 773 37.92 -0.23 57.79
CA ASP A 773 38.27 -0.14 59.22
C ASP A 773 37.33 -0.94 60.14
N LYS A 774 36.17 -1.42 59.64
CA LYS A 774 35.20 -2.20 60.43
C LYS A 774 35.00 -3.61 59.87
N HIS A 775 34.61 -4.54 60.75
CA HIS A 775 34.28 -5.90 60.33
C HIS A 775 33.01 -5.88 59.48
N ILE A 776 32.89 -6.75 58.47
CA ILE A 776 31.74 -6.83 57.55
C ILE A 776 30.38 -7.08 58.24
N ARG A 777 30.40 -7.42 59.53
CA ARG A 777 29.23 -7.66 60.38
C ARG A 777 28.75 -6.40 61.12
N ASP A 778 29.56 -5.35 61.12
CA ASP A 778 29.33 -4.06 61.79
C ASP A 778 29.00 -2.92 60.80
N MET A 779 28.76 -3.29 59.53
CA MET A 779 28.19 -2.45 58.44
C MET A 779 26.72 -2.77 58.27
#